data_AF-H7EKD4-F1
#
_entry.id   AF-H7EKD4-F1
#
_cell.length_a   1.000
_cell.length_b   1.000
_cell.length_c   1.000
_cell.angle_alpha   90.00
_cell.angle_beta   90.00
_cell.angle_gamma   90.00
#
_symmetry.space_group_name_H-M   'P 1'
#
loop_
_entity.id
_entity.type
_entity.pdbx_description
1 polymer ?
#
loop_
_entity_poly.entity_id
_entity_poly.type
_entity_poly.pdbx_seq_one_letter_code
_entity_poly.pdbx_strand_id
1 'polypeptide(L)'
;MKKRTKSRSSSSLSQYRSVSSAFLIAVLVCLAGASSSFMLFTRSFFETLSKHEAPIATISFKYKTAQRKFIDVAVWDRLKQKSDLYNGDTIHTSNLSQATITFIDGNEMVLADNTMAQIFLLPESFSASVLSGSAYVETAESAGFVLESSGKKVALETNSAVNIEKGAGGDMMQVYSGGASISDESGTFMSVGEGSVVSVGGSAPDASAPRLSVENPRPNQNYLYHSEGATIIPFKAKFSNVEAMTKFVLEISCDKNFSTVVERKEFLALEIDSLSVSLGGGIYYWRISPADEGGSYSSVTVSGKIRVIQSIPPVLLAPADGYTFNYRKRLPAVRMIWSESAAASSYRLTVSKSADFSSPVVEMRSSTPSCIISTLSEGTYYWKAEPFYSVNKIGFSSSSETGVFRIEQKGALPAPSLYIPTDGSIIDSGTDAKSTLFSWRFENEAVKYKIEFFKGDSSVAERTEYATDNFISVNGSEFAQGKWSWRVCQVDNENNESAPSQKSAFYSMAGKPELKVIEPADKYSVSESLVRDMVFTWKKVVPNGVSTEMEIAADSGFSNIVKVVPADGYSAVGISLDTGAYFWRIRAHSPDGDFELSTPPRQFSVIGNLDASTLIDPVGRAVARDTQPYSFKWDEVDGADYYKFSLRRIGDGKILYEDTVFDTSLDIDMYFGEHFIDKESYHWEVQAKANAVPGVVSRRSGKLAEANFQLVKLKPVEITSPRQNSVINGVDATLKKVQISWTAVDEVAESQIVVSRVEADRSRRVVYKNPTDKERAAGKLRTLKSILMENPDIKRGGNYEVIVYAKTVDGIDISNTDDKRIGRFRILPVEPLPAAENLGVHPNVFGLEYLKNRNNPRKIRLDWNAVENATDYVILVKDARGRLVLKTEVEGKNSYEINWLNLVRAHQGSFSMSELYNGTFSWSVEAVRRVDLDGDGENETVLQPGSVVDSSFVVEIPDVNPVSGKGARNPYGN
;
A
#
# COMPACT_ATOMS: atom_id res chain seq x y z
N MET A 1 26.18 -87.35 -14.81
CA MET A 1 27.42 -86.51 -14.80
C MET A 1 27.06 -85.15 -14.22
N LYS A 2 27.35 -84.86 -12.95
CA LYS A 2 28.49 -84.06 -12.43
C LYS A 2 28.55 -82.60 -12.95
N LYS A 3 28.22 -81.63 -12.10
CA LYS A 3 29.25 -80.83 -11.37
C LYS A 3 28.67 -80.10 -10.15
N ARG A 4 29.50 -80.09 -9.09
CA ARG A 4 29.30 -79.56 -7.73
C ARG A 4 29.75 -78.10 -7.64
N THR A 5 29.14 -77.37 -6.71
CA THR A 5 29.85 -76.42 -5.84
C THR A 5 29.16 -76.39 -4.48
N LYS A 6 29.91 -76.71 -3.41
CA LYS A 6 29.50 -76.65 -2.00
C LYS A 6 29.96 -75.30 -1.43
N SER A 7 29.14 -74.65 -0.61
CA SER A 7 29.63 -73.78 0.47
C SER A 7 29.08 -74.27 1.81
N ARG A 8 29.93 -74.17 2.84
CA ARG A 8 29.74 -74.64 4.20
C ARG A 8 30.01 -73.41 5.07
N SER A 9 29.06 -72.96 5.89
CA SER A 9 29.39 -72.14 7.06
C SER A 9 28.40 -72.41 8.19
N SER A 10 28.94 -72.90 9.29
CA SER A 10 28.28 -73.02 10.58
C SER A 10 29.32 -72.66 11.62
N SER A 11 29.13 -71.52 12.32
CA SER A 11 29.52 -71.24 13.72
C SER A 11 29.95 -69.77 13.93
N SER A 12 29.06 -68.91 14.44
CA SER A 12 29.45 -67.63 15.10
C SER A 12 28.35 -66.99 15.96
N LEU A 13 27.56 -67.77 16.72
CA LEU A 13 26.42 -67.24 17.50
C LEU A 13 26.65 -67.13 19.02
N SER A 14 27.82 -67.49 19.54
CA SER A 14 28.09 -67.47 21.00
C SER A 14 28.86 -66.24 21.52
N GLN A 15 29.38 -65.37 20.65
CA GLN A 15 30.28 -64.27 21.06
C GLN A 15 29.60 -62.89 21.23
N TYR A 16 28.32 -62.75 20.86
CA TYR A 16 27.60 -61.46 20.89
C TYR A 16 26.76 -61.20 22.15
N ARG A 17 26.56 -62.19 23.05
CA ARG A 17 25.70 -62.04 24.24
C ARG A 17 26.38 -61.40 25.46
N SER A 18 27.71 -61.44 25.58
CA SER A 18 28.41 -60.89 26.78
C SER A 18 28.68 -59.39 26.71
N VAL A 19 28.73 -58.81 25.50
CA VAL A 19 29.04 -57.38 25.31
C VAL A 19 27.80 -56.49 25.55
N SER A 20 26.58 -57.00 25.31
CA SER A 20 25.35 -56.20 25.50
C SER A 20 24.94 -56.04 26.97
N SER A 21 25.24 -57.02 27.83
CA SER A 21 24.94 -56.96 29.26
C SER A 21 25.82 -55.96 30.01
N ALA A 22 27.10 -55.87 29.65
CA ALA A 22 28.01 -54.89 30.25
C ALA A 22 27.62 -53.45 29.90
N PHE A 23 27.14 -53.21 28.67
CA PHE A 23 26.65 -51.90 28.24
C PHE A 23 25.38 -51.47 29.00
N LEU A 24 24.42 -52.38 29.20
CA LEU A 24 23.20 -52.10 29.96
C LEU A 24 23.47 -51.75 31.43
N ILE A 25 24.43 -52.43 32.06
CA ILE A 25 24.82 -52.14 33.45
C ILE A 25 25.48 -50.76 33.55
N ALA A 26 26.35 -50.40 32.61
CA ALA A 26 26.97 -49.07 32.59
C ALA A 26 25.92 -47.95 32.44
N VAL A 27 24.92 -48.13 31.57
CA VAL A 27 23.81 -47.19 31.40
C VAL A 27 22.99 -47.05 32.70
N LEU A 28 22.70 -48.17 33.38
CA LEU A 28 21.98 -48.15 34.66
C LEU A 28 22.75 -47.42 35.77
N VAL A 29 24.07 -47.60 35.85
CA VAL A 29 24.92 -46.88 36.81
C VAL A 29 24.96 -45.38 36.50
N CYS A 30 25.06 -45.00 35.23
CA CYS A 30 24.97 -43.60 34.82
C CYS A 30 23.60 -42.98 35.15
N LEU A 31 22.50 -43.71 34.93
CA LEU A 31 21.14 -43.26 35.28
C LEU A 31 20.94 -43.12 36.80
N ALA A 32 21.48 -44.05 37.59
CA ALA A 32 21.44 -43.97 39.04
C ALA A 32 22.27 -42.79 39.57
N GLY A 33 23.46 -42.58 39.00
CA GLY A 33 24.31 -41.41 39.31
C GLY A 33 23.62 -40.10 38.98
N ALA A 34 23.04 -39.99 37.78
CA ALA A 34 22.29 -38.81 37.35
C ALA A 34 21.08 -38.53 38.25
N SER A 35 20.35 -39.59 38.65
CA SER A 35 19.20 -39.45 39.57
C SER A 35 19.61 -38.98 40.96
N SER A 36 20.72 -39.49 41.49
CA SER A 36 21.27 -39.07 42.79
C SER A 36 21.77 -37.62 42.76
N SER A 37 22.51 -37.23 41.71
CA SER A 37 22.92 -35.84 41.52
C SER A 37 21.73 -34.90 41.37
N PHE A 38 20.68 -35.32 40.66
CA PHE A 38 19.44 -34.54 40.54
C PHE A 38 18.71 -34.39 41.88
N MET A 39 18.66 -35.44 42.69
CA MET A 39 18.05 -35.40 44.03
C MET A 39 18.83 -34.50 45.00
N LEU A 40 20.16 -34.57 45.00
CA LEU A 40 21.01 -33.70 45.82
C LEU A 40 20.92 -32.24 45.37
N PHE A 41 20.91 -32.00 44.06
CA PHE A 41 20.72 -30.67 43.50
C PHE A 41 19.37 -30.07 43.86
N THR A 42 18.28 -30.82 43.71
CA THR A 42 16.93 -30.35 44.07
C THR A 42 16.82 -30.06 45.55
N ARG A 43 17.35 -30.93 46.43
CA ARG A 43 17.35 -30.69 47.87
C ARG A 43 18.14 -29.43 48.26
N SER A 44 19.35 -29.26 47.72
CA SER A 44 20.18 -28.07 47.96
C SER A 44 19.53 -26.79 47.42
N PHE A 45 18.90 -26.86 46.24
CA PHE A 45 18.18 -25.74 45.64
C PHE A 45 16.97 -25.32 46.47
N PHE A 46 16.21 -26.26 47.04
CA PHE A 46 15.07 -25.92 47.89
C PHE A 46 15.47 -25.47 49.31
N GLU A 47 16.53 -26.04 49.91
CA GLU A 47 17.05 -25.57 51.20
C GLU A 47 17.60 -24.13 51.12
N THR A 48 18.19 -23.73 49.98
CA THR A 48 18.71 -22.36 49.75
C THR A 48 17.62 -21.30 49.51
N LEU A 49 16.35 -21.69 49.39
CA LEU A 49 15.20 -20.79 49.21
C LEU A 49 14.40 -20.55 50.51
N SER A 50 14.78 -21.20 51.62
CA SER A 50 14.07 -21.10 52.92
C SER A 50 15.03 -20.73 54.06
N LYS A 51 14.70 -19.69 54.84
CA LYS A 51 15.40 -19.29 56.07
C LYS A 51 14.56 -19.66 57.30
N HIS A 52 15.20 -20.09 58.39
CA HIS A 52 14.56 -20.48 59.66
C HIS A 52 14.58 -19.35 60.71
N GLU A 53 14.86 -18.12 60.30
CA GLU A 53 14.87 -16.93 61.16
C GLU A 53 13.46 -16.33 61.28
N ALA A 54 13.21 -15.51 62.31
CA ALA A 54 11.94 -14.78 62.40
C ALA A 54 11.87 -13.71 61.30
N PRO A 55 10.73 -13.58 60.59
CA PRO A 55 10.57 -12.57 59.56
C PRO A 55 10.48 -11.18 60.18
N ILE A 56 11.07 -10.19 59.52
CA ILE A 56 11.09 -8.78 59.95
C ILE A 56 10.06 -7.93 59.20
N ALA A 57 9.59 -8.41 58.05
CA ALA A 57 8.57 -7.76 57.25
C ALA A 57 7.86 -8.76 56.34
N THR A 58 6.74 -8.35 55.75
CA THR A 58 5.96 -9.16 54.81
C THR A 58 5.57 -8.33 53.59
N ILE A 59 5.53 -8.96 52.41
CA ILE A 59 4.99 -8.35 51.19
C ILE A 59 3.46 -8.26 51.28
N SER A 60 2.95 -7.11 51.68
CA SER A 60 1.51 -6.86 51.83
C SER A 60 0.81 -6.64 50.48
N PHE A 61 1.50 -6.04 49.52
CA PHE A 61 1.02 -5.85 48.15
C PHE A 61 2.11 -6.07 47.11
N LYS A 62 1.75 -6.69 45.98
CA LYS A 62 2.66 -6.95 44.86
C LYS A 62 1.93 -6.75 43.55
N TYR A 63 2.54 -5.98 42.64
CA TYR A 63 2.11 -5.87 41.26
C TYR A 63 3.22 -6.30 40.30
N LYS A 64 2.89 -7.22 39.37
CA LYS A 64 3.80 -7.85 38.40
C LYS A 64 4.99 -8.57 39.05
N THR A 65 6.20 -8.02 38.99
CA THR A 65 7.43 -8.74 39.34
C THR A 65 8.12 -8.07 40.52
N ALA A 66 8.21 -8.82 41.61
CA ALA A 66 9.05 -8.52 42.77
C ALA A 66 9.89 -9.76 43.04
N GLN A 67 11.19 -9.56 43.23
CA GLN A 67 12.15 -10.61 43.49
C GLN A 67 12.91 -10.30 44.76
N ARG A 68 13.34 -11.34 45.46
CA ARG A 68 14.18 -11.27 46.65
C ARG A 68 15.50 -11.98 46.38
N LYS A 69 16.57 -11.46 46.94
CA LYS A 69 17.85 -12.15 47.07
C LYS A 69 18.27 -12.10 48.53
N PHE A 70 18.58 -13.26 49.12
CA PHE A 70 19.12 -13.34 50.47
C PHE A 70 20.54 -12.72 50.52
N ILE A 71 20.96 -12.22 51.68
CA ILE A 71 22.28 -11.57 51.82
C ILE A 71 23.44 -12.54 51.52
N ASP A 72 23.23 -13.80 51.82
CA ASP A 72 24.18 -14.92 51.82
C ASP A 72 24.06 -15.82 50.57
N VAL A 73 23.15 -15.51 49.64
CA VAL A 73 22.88 -16.32 48.44
C VAL A 73 22.79 -15.44 47.18
N ALA A 74 23.46 -15.84 46.10
CA ALA A 74 23.47 -15.09 44.83
C ALA A 74 22.25 -15.35 43.92
N VAL A 75 21.19 -15.99 44.42
CA VAL A 75 20.02 -16.42 43.63
C VAL A 75 18.83 -15.51 43.92
N TRP A 76 18.15 -15.07 42.85
CA TRP A 76 16.92 -14.31 42.94
C TRP A 76 15.69 -15.24 42.99
N ASP A 77 14.92 -15.12 44.06
CA ASP A 77 13.64 -15.78 44.26
C ASP A 77 12.47 -14.85 43.87
N ARG A 78 11.38 -15.40 43.32
CA ARG A 78 10.19 -14.62 42.97
C ARG A 78 9.25 -14.54 44.16
N LEU A 79 9.08 -13.33 44.69
CA LEU A 79 8.16 -13.09 45.80
C LEU A 79 6.71 -13.26 45.38
N LYS A 80 5.88 -13.80 46.27
CA LYS A 80 4.42 -13.82 46.18
C LYS A 80 3.85 -12.80 47.17
N GLN A 81 2.55 -12.56 47.09
CA GLN A 81 1.89 -11.78 48.12
C GLN A 81 1.87 -12.57 49.43
N LYS A 82 2.05 -11.90 50.57
CA LYS A 82 2.29 -12.49 51.89
C LYS A 82 3.60 -13.29 52.00
N SER A 83 4.56 -13.07 51.10
CA SER A 83 5.91 -13.62 51.29
C SER A 83 6.60 -12.89 52.43
N ASP A 84 7.19 -13.67 53.32
CA ASP A 84 8.00 -13.18 54.44
C ASP A 84 9.38 -12.70 53.97
N LEU A 85 9.87 -11.65 54.62
CA LEU A 85 11.16 -11.03 54.38
C LEU A 85 11.99 -11.05 55.66
N TYR A 86 13.30 -11.25 55.50
CA TYR A 86 14.26 -11.45 56.57
C TYR A 86 15.32 -10.36 56.57
N ASN A 87 16.06 -10.29 57.68
CA ASN A 87 17.15 -9.36 57.85
C ASN A 87 18.23 -9.56 56.76
N GLY A 88 18.59 -8.47 56.07
CA GLY A 88 19.58 -8.44 54.99
C GLY A 88 19.02 -8.73 53.60
N ASP A 89 17.72 -9.01 53.46
CA ASP A 89 17.10 -9.30 52.16
C ASP A 89 17.20 -8.11 51.21
N THR A 90 17.60 -8.38 49.97
CA THR A 90 17.53 -7.41 48.87
C THR A 90 16.26 -7.66 48.05
N ILE A 91 15.39 -6.67 47.98
CA ILE A 91 14.16 -6.70 47.19
C ILE A 91 14.37 -5.88 45.92
N HIS A 92 13.96 -6.45 44.79
CA HIS A 92 14.00 -5.80 43.48
C HIS A 92 12.64 -5.85 42.80
N THR A 93 12.18 -4.70 42.33
CA THR A 93 10.97 -4.55 41.51
C THR A 93 11.36 -4.25 40.07
N SER A 94 10.79 -4.99 39.11
CA SER A 94 11.08 -4.77 37.68
C SER A 94 10.31 -3.57 37.10
N ASN A 95 10.48 -3.31 35.81
CA ASN A 95 9.74 -2.27 35.09
C ASN A 95 8.22 -2.45 35.25
N LEU A 96 7.48 -1.34 35.41
CA LEU A 96 6.04 -1.29 35.66
C LEU A 96 5.57 -2.16 36.86
N SER A 97 6.48 -2.57 37.75
CA SER A 97 6.16 -3.37 38.93
C SER A 97 6.12 -2.48 40.18
N GLN A 98 5.57 -3.02 41.26
CA GLN A 98 5.51 -2.34 42.56
C GLN A 98 5.42 -3.40 43.66
N ALA A 99 6.03 -3.11 44.81
CA ALA A 99 5.85 -3.92 46.01
C ALA A 99 5.64 -3.01 47.22
N THR A 100 4.71 -3.38 48.10
CA THR A 100 4.57 -2.78 49.42
C THR A 100 5.05 -3.79 50.45
N ILE A 101 5.99 -3.33 51.27
CA ILE A 101 6.58 -4.04 52.38
C ILE A 101 5.97 -3.45 53.65
N THR A 102 5.39 -4.30 54.49
CA THR A 102 4.92 -3.91 55.81
C THR A 102 5.83 -4.58 56.84
N PHE A 103 6.50 -3.78 57.66
CA PHE A 103 7.36 -4.25 58.74
C PHE A 103 6.54 -4.65 59.97
N ILE A 104 7.11 -5.48 60.82
CA ILE A 104 6.41 -6.01 62.01
C ILE A 104 6.06 -4.94 63.05
N ASP A 105 6.72 -3.79 63.03
CA ASP A 105 6.44 -2.62 63.88
C ASP A 105 5.37 -1.68 63.30
N GLY A 106 4.82 -2.02 62.13
CA GLY A 106 3.78 -1.25 61.46
C GLY A 106 4.28 -0.26 60.41
N ASN A 107 5.60 -0.06 60.27
CA ASN A 107 6.18 0.78 59.23
C ASN A 107 5.86 0.23 57.83
N GLU A 108 5.65 1.10 56.85
CA GLU A 108 5.38 0.72 55.47
C GLU A 108 6.40 1.30 54.50
N MET A 109 6.89 0.46 53.59
CA MET A 109 7.79 0.86 52.51
C MET A 109 7.21 0.43 51.16
N VAL A 110 6.97 1.39 50.28
CA VAL A 110 6.52 1.19 48.90
C VAL A 110 7.70 1.33 47.96
N LEU A 111 8.04 0.25 47.27
CA LEU A 111 9.05 0.23 46.21
C LEU A 111 8.39 0.51 44.86
N ALA A 112 8.86 1.54 44.15
CA ALA A 112 8.43 1.88 42.80
C ALA A 112 8.90 0.84 41.77
N ASP A 113 8.77 1.11 40.46
CA ASP A 113 9.38 0.25 39.44
C ASP A 113 10.89 0.43 39.35
N ASN A 114 11.59 -0.58 38.85
CA ASN A 114 13.06 -0.60 38.72
C ASN A 114 13.78 -0.19 40.01
N THR A 115 13.24 -0.60 41.16
CA THR A 115 13.74 -0.21 42.48
C THR A 115 14.41 -1.40 43.13
N MET A 116 15.58 -1.16 43.70
CA MET A 116 16.31 -2.14 44.50
C MET A 116 16.57 -1.55 45.88
N ALA A 117 16.09 -2.24 46.92
CA ALA A 117 16.27 -1.86 48.30
C ALA A 117 16.69 -3.07 49.13
N GLN A 118 17.62 -2.88 50.06
CA GLN A 118 18.04 -3.90 51.02
C GLN A 118 17.54 -3.52 52.41
N ILE A 119 16.89 -4.45 53.12
CA ILE A 119 16.29 -4.19 54.43
C ILE A 119 17.13 -4.77 55.56
N PHE A 120 17.17 -4.08 56.71
CA PHE A 120 17.90 -4.52 57.89
C PHE A 120 17.11 -4.28 59.18
N LEU A 121 17.39 -5.11 60.19
CA LEU A 121 16.93 -4.97 61.57
C LEU A 121 18.04 -4.29 62.38
N LEU A 122 17.74 -3.14 62.99
CA LEU A 122 18.57 -2.45 63.98
C LEU A 122 18.04 -2.74 65.40
N PRO A 123 18.81 -2.46 66.47
CA PRO A 123 18.38 -2.76 67.85
C PRO A 123 17.06 -2.09 68.28
N GLU A 124 16.74 -0.90 67.75
CA GLU A 124 15.57 -0.09 68.15
C GLU A 124 14.71 0.37 66.96
N SER A 125 15.04 -0.01 65.72
CA SER A 125 14.30 0.38 64.52
C SER A 125 14.60 -0.56 63.34
N PHE A 126 13.91 -0.38 62.21
CA PHE A 126 14.30 -0.98 60.94
C PHE A 126 14.98 0.03 60.05
N SER A 127 15.81 -0.48 59.15
CA SER A 127 16.42 0.34 58.11
C SER A 127 16.28 -0.26 56.74
N ALA A 128 16.38 0.59 55.71
CA ALA A 128 16.50 0.14 54.33
C ALA A 128 17.50 1.00 53.55
N SER A 129 18.42 0.33 52.86
CA SER A 129 19.37 0.95 51.95
C SER A 129 18.81 0.92 50.53
N VAL A 130 18.50 2.10 49.98
CA VAL A 130 17.97 2.25 48.62
C VAL A 130 19.16 2.25 47.66
N LEU A 131 19.26 1.22 46.82
CA LEU A 131 20.38 1.03 45.90
C LEU A 131 20.08 1.66 44.52
N SER A 132 18.84 1.59 44.07
CA SER A 132 18.37 2.20 42.81
C SER A 132 16.86 2.38 42.81
N GLY A 133 16.34 3.25 41.94
CA GLY A 133 14.91 3.52 41.80
C GLY A 133 14.36 4.46 42.87
N SER A 134 13.11 4.25 43.28
CA SER A 134 12.41 5.12 44.23
C SER A 134 11.70 4.31 45.32
N ALA A 135 11.87 4.74 46.57
CA ALA A 135 11.23 4.14 47.73
C ALA A 135 10.52 5.21 48.56
N TYR A 136 9.24 4.99 48.81
CA TYR A 136 8.42 5.78 49.72
C TYR A 136 8.26 5.03 51.04
N VAL A 137 8.54 5.67 52.17
CA VAL A 137 8.40 5.11 53.52
C VAL A 137 7.44 5.96 54.33
N GLU A 138 6.54 5.29 55.05
CA GLU A 138 5.63 5.87 56.03
C GLU A 138 5.88 5.18 57.38
N THR A 139 6.24 5.98 58.38
CA THR A 139 6.52 5.46 59.72
C THR A 139 5.26 5.41 60.57
N ALA A 140 5.17 4.39 61.41
CA ALA A 140 4.06 4.20 62.34
C ALA A 140 4.11 5.21 63.50
N GLU A 141 3.02 5.32 64.24
CA GLU A 141 2.94 6.17 65.45
C GLU A 141 3.94 5.75 66.54
N SER A 142 4.33 4.47 66.55
CA SER A 142 5.10 3.85 67.63
C SER A 142 6.59 3.63 67.33
N ALA A 143 7.04 3.76 66.08
CA ALA A 143 8.41 3.44 65.69
C ALA A 143 8.92 4.33 64.54
N GLY A 144 10.17 4.80 64.64
CA GLY A 144 10.86 5.49 63.55
C GLY A 144 11.46 4.53 62.52
N PHE A 145 12.11 5.06 61.49
CA PHE A 145 12.74 4.25 60.45
C PHE A 145 14.03 4.91 59.93
N VAL A 146 15.00 4.13 59.47
CA VAL A 146 16.25 4.69 58.92
C VAL A 146 16.40 4.33 57.44
N LEU A 147 16.44 5.33 56.57
CA LEU A 147 16.78 5.14 55.16
C LEU A 147 18.26 5.42 54.93
N GLU A 148 18.91 4.62 54.08
CA GLU A 148 20.28 4.87 53.66
C GLU A 148 20.35 5.06 52.15
N SER A 149 21.03 6.12 51.72
CA SER A 149 21.19 6.46 50.31
C SER A 149 22.56 7.09 50.07
N SER A 150 23.35 6.47 49.19
CA SER A 150 24.68 6.97 48.77
C SER A 150 25.63 7.27 49.94
N GLY A 151 25.64 6.38 50.94
CA GLY A 151 26.52 6.46 52.11
C GLY A 151 25.98 7.33 53.27
N LYS A 152 24.88 8.06 53.07
CA LYS A 152 24.25 8.88 54.12
C LYS A 152 23.05 8.19 54.73
N LYS A 153 22.87 8.40 56.04
CA LYS A 153 21.72 7.90 56.79
C LYS A 153 20.69 9.00 57.00
N VAL A 154 19.44 8.61 56.89
CA VAL A 154 18.26 9.46 56.99
C VAL A 154 17.38 8.85 58.07
N ALA A 155 17.39 9.41 59.27
CA ALA A 155 16.53 8.97 60.35
C ALA A 155 15.18 9.69 60.28
N LEU A 156 14.11 8.90 60.23
CA LEU A 156 12.71 9.33 60.16
C LEU A 156 12.11 9.28 61.54
N GLU A 157 11.46 10.35 61.95
CA GLU A 157 10.65 10.40 63.18
C GLU A 157 9.38 9.55 63.02
N THR A 158 8.62 9.34 64.10
CA THR A 158 7.30 8.69 64.01
C THR A 158 6.32 9.55 63.20
N ASN A 159 5.30 8.95 62.58
CA ASN A 159 4.32 9.63 61.72
C ASN A 159 4.92 10.46 60.56
N SER A 160 6.09 10.06 60.09
CA SER A 160 6.81 10.72 59.01
C SER A 160 6.64 9.96 57.70
N ALA A 161 6.47 10.69 56.61
CA ALA A 161 6.33 10.14 55.27
C ALA A 161 7.39 10.74 54.35
N VAL A 162 8.26 9.91 53.77
CA VAL A 162 9.39 10.35 52.96
C VAL A 162 9.56 9.51 51.72
N ASN A 163 9.83 10.15 50.59
CA ASN A 163 10.25 9.48 49.36
C ASN A 163 11.73 9.75 49.10
N ILE A 164 12.48 8.72 48.74
CA ILE A 164 13.83 8.84 48.19
C ILE A 164 13.81 8.33 46.75
N GLU A 165 14.35 9.12 45.83
CA GLU A 165 14.52 8.77 44.42
C GLU A 165 15.99 8.90 44.01
N LYS A 166 16.54 7.83 43.44
CA LYS A 166 17.91 7.77 42.91
C LYS A 166 17.96 8.36 41.51
N GLY A 167 18.76 9.41 41.32
CA GLY A 167 18.92 10.10 40.03
C GLY A 167 20.39 10.25 39.62
N ALA A 168 20.63 10.42 38.31
CA ALA A 168 21.98 10.63 37.77
C ALA A 168 22.66 11.94 38.23
N GLY A 169 21.88 12.91 38.73
CA GLY A 169 22.33 14.20 39.26
C GLY A 169 22.40 14.28 40.79
N GLY A 170 22.28 13.15 41.50
CA GLY A 170 22.19 13.07 42.96
C GLY A 170 20.85 12.50 43.43
N ASP A 171 20.84 11.97 44.65
CA ASP A 171 19.63 11.39 45.26
C ASP A 171 18.71 12.51 45.76
N MET A 172 17.45 12.46 45.36
CA MET A 172 16.44 13.42 45.76
C MET A 172 15.56 12.82 46.85
N MET A 173 15.39 13.55 47.94
CA MET A 173 14.49 13.21 49.03
C MET A 173 13.38 14.25 49.12
N GLN A 174 12.15 13.79 49.36
CA GLN A 174 11.02 14.66 49.69
C GLN A 174 10.34 14.20 50.97
N VAL A 175 10.08 15.14 51.89
CA VAL A 175 9.34 14.92 53.13
C VAL A 175 7.90 15.37 52.97
N TYR A 176 6.95 14.45 53.08
CA TYR A 176 5.51 14.66 52.89
C TYR A 176 4.78 14.98 54.20
N SER A 177 5.21 14.38 55.31
CA SER A 177 4.72 14.66 56.66
C SER A 177 5.80 14.32 57.68
N GLY A 178 5.75 14.96 58.85
CA GLY A 178 6.71 14.71 59.94
C GLY A 178 8.09 15.31 59.69
N GLY A 179 9.12 14.65 60.24
CA GLY A 179 10.50 15.14 60.26
C GLY A 179 11.51 14.06 59.88
N ALA A 180 12.56 14.47 59.15
CA ALA A 180 13.69 13.62 58.84
C ALA A 180 15.00 14.31 59.24
N SER A 181 15.99 13.53 59.66
CA SER A 181 17.34 14.03 59.95
C SER A 181 18.36 13.28 59.11
N ILE A 182 19.19 14.04 58.38
CA ILE A 182 20.25 13.50 57.51
C ILE A 182 21.57 13.60 58.26
N SER A 183 22.29 12.48 58.40
CA SER A 183 23.61 12.43 58.99
C SER A 183 24.67 12.04 57.94
N ASP A 184 25.76 12.81 57.89
CA ASP A 184 26.93 12.52 57.05
C ASP A 184 27.96 11.63 57.77
N GLU A 185 28.98 11.11 57.06
CA GLU A 185 30.04 10.25 57.63
C GLU A 185 30.81 10.89 58.81
N SER A 186 30.73 12.22 58.95
CA SER A 186 31.32 13.03 60.03
C SER A 186 30.44 13.18 61.29
N GLY A 187 29.20 12.69 61.28
CA GLY A 187 28.26 12.78 62.41
C GLY A 187 27.50 14.11 62.54
N THR A 188 27.57 14.99 61.52
CA THR A 188 26.80 16.25 61.49
C THR A 188 25.36 15.99 61.02
N PHE A 189 24.36 16.53 61.74
CA PHE A 189 22.94 16.35 61.45
C PHE A 189 22.35 17.58 60.76
N MET A 190 21.58 17.35 59.69
CA MET A 190 20.68 18.35 59.09
C MET A 190 19.23 17.91 59.30
N SER A 191 18.43 18.73 59.99
CA SER A 191 16.99 18.48 60.15
C SER A 191 16.23 19.00 58.92
N VAL A 192 15.32 18.18 58.42
CA VAL A 192 14.50 18.42 57.23
C VAL A 192 13.04 18.25 57.64
N GLY A 193 12.31 19.37 57.65
CA GLY A 193 10.88 19.38 57.99
C GLY A 193 9.97 19.11 56.80
N GLU A 194 8.69 18.90 57.11
CA GLU A 194 7.59 18.71 56.15
C GLU A 194 7.62 19.68 54.95
N GLY A 195 7.35 19.16 53.76
CA GLY A 195 7.29 19.92 52.51
C GLY A 195 8.65 20.25 51.90
N SER A 196 9.74 19.77 52.49
CA SER A 196 11.10 19.99 51.98
C SER A 196 11.50 18.93 50.94
N VAL A 197 12.12 19.40 49.85
CA VAL A 197 12.84 18.55 48.89
C VAL A 197 14.33 18.84 49.06
N VAL A 198 15.13 17.82 49.33
CA VAL A 198 16.57 17.94 49.64
C VAL A 198 17.36 16.97 48.77
N SER A 199 18.50 17.42 48.23
CA SER A 199 19.46 16.49 47.64
C SER A 199 20.30 15.87 48.76
N VAL A 200 20.25 14.55 48.90
CA VAL A 200 20.98 13.83 49.96
C VAL A 200 22.50 13.98 49.76
N GLY A 201 22.96 14.33 48.55
CA GLY A 201 24.36 14.59 48.21
C GLY A 201 24.81 16.07 48.17
N GLY A 202 23.94 17.05 48.41
CA GLY A 202 24.22 18.49 48.19
C GLY A 202 24.03 19.39 49.43
N SER A 203 24.32 20.70 49.27
CA SER A 203 24.08 21.74 50.28
C SER A 203 22.59 21.84 50.65
N ALA A 204 22.28 22.21 51.90
CA ALA A 204 20.91 22.47 52.33
C ALA A 204 20.21 23.47 51.38
N PRO A 205 18.97 23.19 50.92
CA PRO A 205 18.30 24.01 49.93
C PRO A 205 17.92 25.39 50.48
N ASP A 206 18.11 26.45 49.68
CA ASP A 206 17.75 27.84 50.01
C ASP A 206 16.27 27.93 50.46
N ALA A 207 16.06 28.38 51.69
CA ALA A 207 14.74 28.49 52.31
C ALA A 207 13.82 29.50 51.61
N SER A 208 14.38 30.41 50.80
CA SER A 208 13.65 31.46 50.07
C SER A 208 13.19 31.04 48.67
N ALA A 209 13.63 29.88 48.16
CA ALA A 209 13.24 29.38 46.85
C ALA A 209 11.74 28.96 46.81
N PRO A 210 11.05 29.12 45.66
CA PRO A 210 9.68 28.65 45.48
C PRO A 210 9.61 27.12 45.48
N ARG A 211 8.57 26.55 46.12
CA ARG A 211 8.42 25.09 46.32
C ARG A 211 6.98 24.64 46.19
N LEU A 212 6.80 23.39 45.77
CA LEU A 212 5.54 22.67 45.70
C LEU A 212 5.72 21.29 46.35
N SER A 213 4.87 20.95 47.32
CA SER A 213 4.81 19.61 47.91
C SER A 213 3.41 19.03 47.75
N VAL A 214 3.29 17.91 47.03
CA VAL A 214 2.01 17.23 46.79
C VAL A 214 1.74 16.24 47.92
N GLU A 215 0.68 16.46 48.68
CA GLU A 215 0.24 15.58 49.77
C GLU A 215 -0.58 14.39 49.24
N ASN A 216 -1.41 14.66 48.24
CA ASN A 216 -2.21 13.64 47.56
C ASN A 216 -2.24 13.94 46.05
N PRO A 217 -2.03 12.93 45.18
CA PRO A 217 -1.72 11.54 45.51
C PRO A 217 -0.29 11.36 46.04
N ARG A 218 -0.13 10.40 46.96
CA ARG A 218 1.19 9.96 47.45
C ARG A 218 1.97 9.24 46.34
N PRO A 219 3.31 9.21 46.39
CA PRO A 219 4.12 8.47 45.42
C PRO A 219 3.72 7.00 45.32
N ASN A 220 3.41 6.54 44.11
CA ASN A 220 3.01 5.16 43.81
C ASN A 220 1.74 4.69 44.56
N GLN A 221 0.86 5.61 44.98
CA GLN A 221 -0.37 5.26 45.70
C GLN A 221 -1.30 4.38 44.84
N ASN A 222 -1.91 3.38 45.48
CA ASN A 222 -2.93 2.54 44.87
C ASN A 222 -4.32 3.05 45.30
N TYR A 223 -5.18 3.34 44.32
CA TYR A 223 -6.59 3.69 44.51
C TYR A 223 -7.44 2.48 44.16
N LEU A 224 -8.10 1.86 45.13
CA LEU A 224 -9.05 0.77 44.90
C LEU A 224 -10.48 1.33 44.84
N TYR A 225 -11.25 0.95 43.84
CA TYR A 225 -12.67 1.29 43.74
C TYR A 225 -13.48 0.12 43.18
N HIS A 226 -14.77 0.09 43.51
CA HIS A 226 -15.63 -1.07 43.32
C HIS A 226 -16.79 -0.83 42.35
N SER A 227 -16.89 0.37 41.77
CA SER A 227 -17.90 0.72 40.78
C SER A 227 -17.39 0.54 39.35
N GLU A 228 -18.30 0.45 38.40
CA GLU A 228 -17.98 0.58 36.97
C GLU A 228 -17.51 1.99 36.62
N GLY A 229 -16.80 2.14 35.50
CA GLY A 229 -16.34 3.43 35.00
C GLY A 229 -15.04 3.94 35.64
N ALA A 230 -15.02 5.20 36.03
CA ALA A 230 -13.85 5.90 36.56
C ALA A 230 -14.07 6.37 38.01
N THR A 231 -12.98 6.54 38.76
CA THR A 231 -13.01 7.06 40.13
C THR A 231 -12.39 8.46 40.19
N ILE A 232 -12.85 9.26 41.15
CA ILE A 232 -12.36 10.63 41.34
C ILE A 232 -11.10 10.59 42.19
N ILE A 233 -10.00 11.11 41.65
CA ILE A 233 -8.71 11.24 42.33
C ILE A 233 -8.52 12.71 42.72
N PRO A 234 -8.54 13.04 44.02
CA PRO A 234 -8.27 14.40 44.49
C PRO A 234 -6.77 14.70 44.42
N PHE A 235 -6.42 15.93 44.09
CA PHE A 235 -5.07 16.46 44.23
C PHE A 235 -5.06 17.45 45.39
N LYS A 236 -4.06 17.35 46.27
CA LYS A 236 -3.84 18.26 47.40
C LYS A 236 -2.36 18.55 47.49
N ALA A 237 -1.99 19.82 47.59
CA ALA A 237 -0.59 20.22 47.65
C ALA A 237 -0.42 21.53 48.42
N LYS A 238 0.76 21.74 48.99
CA LYS A 238 1.18 22.98 49.63
C LYS A 238 2.18 23.71 48.75
N PHE A 239 1.95 25.00 48.53
CA PHE A 239 2.86 25.90 47.84
C PHE A 239 3.57 26.80 48.87
N SER A 240 4.89 26.93 48.77
CA SER A 240 5.71 27.80 49.63
C SER A 240 6.50 28.77 48.77
N ASN A 241 6.54 30.06 49.16
CA ASN A 241 7.19 31.14 48.40
C ASN A 241 6.68 31.27 46.94
N VAL A 242 5.40 30.95 46.70
CA VAL A 242 4.71 31.08 45.40
C VAL A 242 3.47 31.96 45.59
N GLU A 243 3.24 32.89 44.66
CA GLU A 243 2.07 33.78 44.72
C GLU A 243 0.77 32.99 44.46
N ALA A 244 -0.28 33.26 45.26
CA ALA A 244 -1.54 32.52 45.21
C ALA A 244 -2.25 32.53 43.84
N MET A 245 -2.03 33.57 43.04
CA MET A 245 -2.61 33.75 41.70
C MET A 245 -1.72 33.18 40.57
N THR A 246 -0.63 32.49 40.91
CA THR A 246 0.23 31.83 39.92
C THR A 246 -0.52 30.65 39.30
N LYS A 247 -0.47 30.56 37.97
CA LYS A 247 -1.10 29.47 37.21
C LYS A 247 -0.17 28.26 37.11
N PHE A 248 -0.72 27.10 37.38
CA PHE A 248 -0.09 25.79 37.21
C PHE A 248 -0.91 24.92 36.26
N VAL A 249 -0.23 23.93 35.68
CA VAL A 249 -0.81 22.91 34.82
C VAL A 249 -0.61 21.56 35.48
N LEU A 250 -1.68 20.83 35.72
CA LEU A 250 -1.66 19.39 36.01
C LEU A 250 -1.82 18.63 34.70
N GLU A 251 -0.83 17.82 34.36
CA GLU A 251 -0.89 16.88 33.24
C GLU A 251 -0.86 15.45 33.77
N ILE A 252 -1.74 14.61 33.24
CA ILE A 252 -1.82 13.18 33.55
C ILE A 252 -1.66 12.40 32.25
N SER A 253 -0.84 11.36 32.25
CA SER A 253 -0.45 10.57 31.08
C SER A 253 -0.41 9.08 31.43
N CYS A 254 -0.67 8.20 30.46
CA CYS A 254 -0.43 6.76 30.61
C CYS A 254 1.04 6.38 30.36
N ASP A 255 1.86 7.32 29.88
CA ASP A 255 3.28 7.15 29.56
C ASP A 255 4.16 8.09 30.40
N LYS A 256 5.33 7.59 30.82
CA LYS A 256 6.28 8.33 31.68
C LYS A 256 6.85 9.58 31.01
N ASN A 257 6.97 9.59 29.69
CA ASN A 257 7.51 10.73 28.95
C ASN A 257 6.44 11.77 28.60
N PHE A 258 5.20 11.59 29.06
CA PHE A 258 4.07 12.47 28.76
C PHE A 258 3.82 12.63 27.25
N SER A 259 4.15 11.59 26.46
CA SER A 259 3.91 11.57 25.01
C SER A 259 2.42 11.58 24.65
N THR A 260 1.57 11.05 25.52
CA THR A 260 0.10 11.05 25.37
C THR A 260 -0.54 11.49 26.68
N VAL A 261 -0.91 12.76 26.76
CA VAL A 261 -1.60 13.34 27.92
C VAL A 261 -3.08 12.95 27.88
N VAL A 262 -3.53 12.26 28.92
CA VAL A 262 -4.92 11.82 29.16
C VAL A 262 -5.77 12.98 29.69
N GLU A 263 -5.23 13.75 30.63
CA GLU A 263 -5.93 14.90 31.22
C GLU A 263 -4.94 16.06 31.36
N ARG A 264 -5.37 17.27 31.02
CA ARG A 264 -4.63 18.52 31.26
C ARG A 264 -5.57 19.53 31.91
N LYS A 265 -5.22 20.04 33.08
CA LYS A 265 -5.99 21.06 33.81
C LYS A 265 -5.11 22.22 34.23
N GLU A 266 -5.57 23.43 33.94
CA GLU A 266 -4.98 24.66 34.47
C GLU A 266 -5.71 25.05 35.76
N PHE A 267 -4.94 25.47 36.77
CA PHE A 267 -5.48 25.88 38.06
C PHE A 267 -4.59 26.96 38.70
N LEU A 268 -5.15 27.77 39.61
CA LEU A 268 -4.38 28.71 40.41
C LEU A 268 -3.80 28.01 41.65
N ALA A 269 -2.64 28.44 42.15
CA ALA A 269 -2.01 27.84 43.33
C ALA A 269 -2.96 27.75 44.56
N LEU A 270 -3.87 28.73 44.74
CA LEU A 270 -4.94 28.73 45.75
C LEU A 270 -5.97 27.60 45.59
N GLU A 271 -6.21 27.11 44.37
CA GLU A 271 -7.31 26.20 44.03
C GLU A 271 -6.95 24.72 44.14
N ILE A 272 -5.69 24.41 44.49
CA ILE A 272 -5.16 23.05 44.45
C ILE A 272 -5.98 22.05 45.26
N ASP A 273 -6.49 22.42 46.43
CA ASP A 273 -7.26 21.52 47.30
C ASP A 273 -8.65 21.14 46.74
N SER A 274 -9.12 21.87 45.73
CA SER A 274 -10.36 21.57 45.00
C SER A 274 -10.13 20.78 43.71
N LEU A 275 -8.87 20.58 43.31
CA LEU A 275 -8.51 19.93 42.07
C LEU A 275 -8.77 18.42 42.17
N SER A 276 -9.48 17.88 41.20
CA SER A 276 -9.70 16.44 41.09
C SER A 276 -9.77 15.99 39.63
N VAL A 277 -9.42 14.73 39.38
CA VAL A 277 -9.47 14.12 38.04
C VAL A 277 -10.19 12.78 38.10
N SER A 278 -11.03 12.51 37.10
CA SER A 278 -11.72 11.22 36.98
C SER A 278 -10.86 10.28 36.15
N LEU A 279 -10.40 9.18 36.76
CA LEU A 279 -9.51 8.21 36.10
C LEU A 279 -10.09 6.80 36.17
N GLY A 280 -10.09 6.10 35.03
CA GLY A 280 -10.42 4.67 34.94
C GLY A 280 -9.31 3.79 35.51
N GLY A 281 -9.54 2.47 35.56
CA GLY A 281 -8.50 1.52 35.99
C GLY A 281 -7.24 1.60 35.12
N GLY A 282 -6.07 1.77 35.72
CA GLY A 282 -4.82 1.97 34.98
C GLY A 282 -3.63 2.42 35.82
N ILE A 283 -2.48 2.60 35.17
CA ILE A 283 -1.30 3.25 35.74
C ILE A 283 -1.19 4.62 35.07
N TYR A 284 -1.07 5.67 35.87
CA TYR A 284 -0.96 7.04 35.38
C TYR A 284 0.27 7.72 35.97
N TYR A 285 0.95 8.48 35.12
CA TYR A 285 2.00 9.42 35.47
C TYR A 285 1.37 10.81 35.49
N TRP A 286 1.67 11.59 36.52
CA TRP A 286 1.17 12.95 36.64
C TRP A 286 2.33 13.92 36.86
N ARG A 287 2.21 15.14 36.35
CA ARG A 287 3.15 16.22 36.64
C ARG A 287 2.40 17.53 36.84
N ILE A 288 2.86 18.33 37.78
CA ILE A 288 2.41 19.69 38.02
C ILE A 288 3.59 20.61 37.70
N SER A 289 3.40 21.51 36.75
CA SER A 289 4.40 22.50 36.34
C SER A 289 3.76 23.90 36.26
N PRO A 290 4.54 24.98 36.39
CA PRO A 290 4.03 26.33 36.13
C PRO A 290 3.53 26.44 34.69
N ALA A 291 2.50 27.25 34.45
CA ALA A 291 1.97 27.47 33.10
C ALA A 291 2.91 28.31 32.21
N ASP A 292 3.82 29.08 32.80
CA ASP A 292 4.81 29.90 32.11
C ASP A 292 6.21 29.27 32.25
N GLU A 293 6.66 28.57 31.20
CA GLU A 293 7.92 27.79 31.17
C GLU A 293 9.19 28.67 31.27
N GLY A 294 9.08 30.00 31.08
CA GLY A 294 10.21 30.94 31.16
C GLY A 294 10.25 31.83 32.41
N GLY A 295 9.28 31.69 33.32
CA GLY A 295 9.10 32.56 34.48
C GLY A 295 9.98 32.20 35.69
N SER A 296 9.94 33.05 36.72
CA SER A 296 10.69 32.89 37.99
C SER A 296 10.36 31.59 38.76
N TYR A 297 9.29 30.89 38.39
CA TYR A 297 8.84 29.65 39.04
C TYR A 297 9.12 28.38 38.22
N SER A 298 9.81 28.47 37.07
CA SER A 298 10.09 27.35 36.14
C SER A 298 10.76 26.13 36.78
N SER A 299 11.46 26.30 37.91
CA SER A 299 12.06 25.21 38.69
C SER A 299 11.08 24.42 39.57
N VAL A 300 9.82 24.84 39.67
CA VAL A 300 8.79 24.25 40.55
C VAL A 300 7.96 23.20 39.80
N THR A 301 8.62 22.15 39.31
CA THR A 301 7.94 21.01 38.65
C THR A 301 8.01 19.78 39.54
N VAL A 302 6.86 19.18 39.85
CA VAL A 302 6.75 17.93 40.61
C VAL A 302 6.04 16.89 39.77
N SER A 303 6.49 15.65 39.82
CA SER A 303 5.83 14.55 39.12
C SER A 303 5.71 13.32 40.00
N GLY A 304 4.79 12.43 39.64
CA GLY A 304 4.56 11.20 40.36
C GLY A 304 3.82 10.18 39.53
N LYS A 305 3.56 9.03 40.17
CA LYS A 305 2.88 7.90 39.57
C LYS A 305 1.81 7.40 40.51
N ILE A 306 0.64 7.05 39.97
CA ILE A 306 -0.46 6.42 40.70
C ILE A 306 -0.94 5.18 39.97
N ARG A 307 -1.55 4.26 40.71
CA ARG A 307 -2.31 3.16 40.14
C ARG A 307 -3.75 3.24 40.59
N VAL A 308 -4.65 3.15 39.63
CA VAL A 308 -6.09 3.08 39.84
C VAL A 308 -6.51 1.64 39.55
N ILE A 309 -7.01 0.94 40.57
CA ILE A 309 -7.36 -0.48 40.55
C ILE A 309 -8.88 -0.58 40.65
N GLN A 310 -9.51 -1.08 39.57
CA GLN A 310 -10.93 -1.40 39.59
C GLN A 310 -11.12 -2.83 40.09
N SER A 311 -12.01 -3.02 41.06
CA SER A 311 -12.36 -4.32 41.60
C SER A 311 -13.85 -4.42 41.89
N ILE A 312 -14.61 -4.87 40.90
CA ILE A 312 -16.06 -4.97 40.99
C ILE A 312 -16.44 -6.09 42.00
N PRO A 313 -17.51 -5.92 42.80
CA PRO A 313 -18.06 -6.97 43.65
C PRO A 313 -18.29 -8.28 42.88
N PRO A 314 -18.14 -9.44 43.54
CA PRO A 314 -18.32 -10.72 42.88
C PRO A 314 -19.80 -10.97 42.56
N VAL A 315 -20.05 -11.56 41.40
CA VAL A 315 -21.38 -11.93 40.90
C VAL A 315 -21.57 -13.42 41.11
N LEU A 316 -22.72 -13.83 41.65
CA LEU A 316 -23.01 -15.23 41.93
C LEU A 316 -23.44 -15.95 40.65
N LEU A 317 -22.71 -16.99 40.25
CA LEU A 317 -22.90 -17.69 38.96
C LEU A 317 -23.59 -19.04 39.14
N ALA A 318 -23.22 -19.79 40.18
CA ALA A 318 -23.82 -21.08 40.50
C ALA A 318 -23.92 -21.26 42.03
N PRO A 319 -24.98 -21.89 42.55
CA PRO A 319 -26.20 -22.26 41.84
C PRO A 319 -26.91 -21.03 41.24
N ALA A 320 -27.65 -21.24 40.15
CA ALA A 320 -28.51 -20.20 39.59
C ALA A 320 -29.53 -19.77 40.65
N ASP A 321 -29.93 -18.50 40.63
CA ASP A 321 -30.85 -17.96 41.63
C ASP A 321 -32.18 -18.73 41.60
N GLY A 322 -32.63 -19.18 42.77
CA GLY A 322 -33.82 -20.02 42.95
C GLY A 322 -33.66 -21.50 42.55
N TYR A 323 -32.46 -21.95 42.14
CA TYR A 323 -32.27 -23.34 41.70
C TYR A 323 -32.62 -24.36 42.79
N THR A 324 -33.25 -25.46 42.39
CA THR A 324 -33.69 -26.52 43.30
C THR A 324 -32.90 -27.81 43.06
N PHE A 325 -32.10 -28.23 44.04
CA PHE A 325 -31.45 -29.53 44.07
C PHE A 325 -32.42 -30.60 44.58
N ASN A 326 -32.44 -31.77 43.95
CA ASN A 326 -33.25 -32.90 44.39
C ASN A 326 -32.33 -34.04 44.85
N TYR A 327 -32.71 -34.75 45.90
CA TYR A 327 -32.03 -35.97 46.33
C TYR A 327 -33.02 -37.02 46.84
N ARG A 328 -32.64 -38.31 46.88
CA ARG A 328 -33.46 -39.36 47.51
C ARG A 328 -32.92 -39.80 48.86
N LYS A 329 -31.67 -40.30 48.90
CA LYS A 329 -30.99 -40.71 50.15
C LYS A 329 -29.61 -40.07 50.34
N ARG A 330 -28.88 -39.78 49.25
CA ARG A 330 -27.54 -39.16 49.29
C ARG A 330 -27.65 -37.65 49.11
N LEU A 331 -27.14 -36.87 50.05
CA LEU A 331 -27.15 -35.40 49.97
C LEU A 331 -26.48 -34.90 48.68
N PRO A 332 -27.00 -33.84 48.05
CA PRO A 332 -26.44 -33.30 46.82
C PRO A 332 -25.13 -32.55 47.10
N ALA A 333 -24.19 -32.60 46.16
CA ALA A 333 -23.01 -31.76 46.17
C ALA A 333 -23.33 -30.41 45.51
N VAL A 334 -23.57 -29.38 46.33
CA VAL A 334 -23.90 -28.03 45.86
C VAL A 334 -22.60 -27.33 45.46
N ARG A 335 -22.39 -27.17 44.15
CA ARG A 335 -21.27 -26.41 43.61
C ARG A 335 -21.61 -24.92 43.59
N MET A 336 -20.81 -24.14 44.29
CA MET A 336 -20.94 -22.69 44.40
C MET A 336 -19.83 -22.02 43.61
N ILE A 337 -20.19 -21.08 42.74
CA ILE A 337 -19.26 -20.38 41.84
C ILE A 337 -19.68 -18.91 41.80
N TRP A 338 -18.71 -18.01 41.91
CA TRP A 338 -18.90 -16.58 41.75
C TRP A 338 -17.84 -16.00 40.81
N SER A 339 -17.98 -14.76 40.38
CA SER A 339 -16.97 -14.08 39.56
C SER A 339 -15.76 -13.65 40.41
N GLU A 340 -14.59 -13.59 39.79
CA GLU A 340 -13.38 -13.10 40.46
C GLU A 340 -13.40 -11.57 40.52
N SER A 341 -13.23 -11.02 41.72
CA SER A 341 -12.95 -9.60 41.95
C SER A 341 -11.46 -9.33 41.78
N ALA A 342 -11.11 -8.45 40.84
CA ALA A 342 -9.71 -8.06 40.59
C ALA A 342 -9.03 -7.55 41.88
N ALA A 343 -7.77 -7.88 42.12
CA ALA A 343 -7.04 -7.54 43.37
C ALA A 343 -7.59 -8.15 44.68
N ALA A 344 -8.62 -8.99 44.66
CA ALA A 344 -9.00 -9.80 45.81
C ALA A 344 -8.02 -10.96 46.00
N SER A 345 -7.59 -11.21 47.24
CA SER A 345 -6.63 -12.28 47.55
C SER A 345 -7.27 -13.57 48.09
N SER A 346 -8.52 -13.47 48.54
CA SER A 346 -9.37 -14.59 48.95
C SER A 346 -10.83 -14.10 49.09
N TYR A 347 -11.75 -15.02 49.34
CA TYR A 347 -13.17 -14.74 49.57
C TYR A 347 -13.63 -15.38 50.87
N ARG A 348 -14.53 -14.73 51.59
CA ARG A 348 -15.36 -15.36 52.61
C ARG A 348 -16.70 -15.73 51.99
N LEU A 349 -16.97 -17.03 51.90
CA LEU A 349 -18.25 -17.57 51.50
C LEU A 349 -19.10 -17.79 52.74
N THR A 350 -20.28 -17.18 52.78
CA THR A 350 -21.25 -17.35 53.86
C THR A 350 -22.55 -17.92 53.29
N VAL A 351 -23.03 -19.02 53.85
CA VAL A 351 -24.33 -19.65 53.53
C VAL A 351 -25.16 -19.68 54.80
N SER A 352 -26.39 -19.19 54.75
CA SER A 352 -27.31 -19.04 55.87
C SER A 352 -28.70 -19.57 55.55
N LYS A 353 -29.48 -19.92 56.58
CA LYS A 353 -30.93 -20.16 56.45
C LYS A 353 -31.77 -18.87 56.49
N SER A 354 -31.14 -17.74 56.80
CA SER A 354 -31.78 -16.43 56.95
C SER A 354 -31.22 -15.43 55.94
N ALA A 355 -32.08 -14.60 55.34
CA ALA A 355 -31.69 -13.63 54.31
C ALA A 355 -30.80 -12.50 54.85
N ASP A 356 -30.87 -12.22 56.15
CA ASP A 356 -30.04 -11.23 56.86
C ASP A 356 -28.69 -11.80 57.35
N PHE A 357 -28.41 -13.09 57.07
CA PHE A 357 -27.22 -13.81 57.51
C PHE A 357 -27.04 -13.89 59.03
N SER A 358 -28.11 -13.71 59.80
CA SER A 358 -28.09 -13.87 61.27
C SER A 358 -27.82 -15.31 61.74
N SER A 359 -28.08 -16.30 60.88
CA SER A 359 -27.87 -17.73 61.17
C SER A 359 -26.99 -18.43 60.11
N PRO A 360 -25.66 -18.20 60.11
CA PRO A 360 -24.77 -18.86 59.15
C PRO A 360 -24.69 -20.37 59.42
N VAL A 361 -24.92 -21.17 58.38
CA VAL A 361 -24.79 -22.63 58.39
C VAL A 361 -23.40 -23.05 57.91
N VAL A 362 -22.85 -22.32 56.95
CA VAL A 362 -21.47 -22.50 56.46
C VAL A 362 -20.82 -21.13 56.35
N GLU A 363 -19.65 -20.98 56.97
CA GLU A 363 -18.77 -19.82 56.77
C GLU A 363 -17.36 -20.35 56.53
N MET A 364 -16.77 -20.01 55.39
CA MET A 364 -15.43 -20.49 55.04
C MET A 364 -14.66 -19.51 54.17
N ARG A 365 -13.33 -19.62 54.19
CA ARG A 365 -12.44 -18.87 53.31
C ARG A 365 -12.03 -19.72 52.12
N SER A 366 -12.12 -19.15 50.92
CA SER A 366 -11.61 -19.76 49.69
C SER A 366 -10.61 -18.83 49.00
N SER A 367 -9.48 -19.37 48.56
CA SER A 367 -8.53 -18.66 47.71
C SER A 367 -8.93 -18.64 46.24
N THR A 368 -10.00 -19.36 45.87
CA THR A 368 -10.53 -19.45 44.51
C THR A 368 -11.99 -19.02 44.48
N PRO A 369 -12.53 -18.55 43.34
CA PRO A 369 -13.91 -18.09 43.25
C PRO A 369 -14.93 -19.24 43.14
N SER A 370 -14.66 -20.37 43.80
CA SER A 370 -15.53 -21.55 43.80
C SER A 370 -15.42 -22.38 45.08
N CYS A 371 -16.46 -23.14 45.38
CA CYS A 371 -16.53 -24.10 46.48
C CYS A 371 -17.54 -25.23 46.18
N ILE A 372 -17.43 -26.37 46.86
CA ILE A 372 -18.42 -27.45 46.82
C ILE A 372 -18.83 -27.78 48.25
N ILE A 373 -20.14 -27.80 48.51
CA ILE A 373 -20.71 -28.11 49.83
C ILE A 373 -21.63 -29.33 49.69
N SER A 374 -21.36 -30.40 50.43
CA SER A 374 -22.11 -31.67 50.39
C SER A 374 -22.80 -32.02 51.70
N THR A 375 -22.89 -31.06 52.62
CA THR A 375 -23.46 -31.22 53.97
C THR A 375 -24.86 -30.61 54.12
N LEU A 376 -25.38 -29.98 53.05
CA LEU A 376 -26.67 -29.29 53.09
C LEU A 376 -27.83 -30.28 52.89
N SER A 377 -28.73 -30.32 53.86
CA SER A 377 -29.98 -31.09 53.84
C SER A 377 -31.11 -30.32 53.17
N GLU A 378 -32.32 -30.88 53.15
CA GLU A 378 -33.54 -30.17 52.75
C GLU A 378 -33.65 -28.79 53.44
N GLY A 379 -34.01 -27.78 52.64
CA GLY A 379 -34.17 -26.40 53.10
C GLY A 379 -33.96 -25.34 52.03
N THR A 380 -34.26 -24.09 52.38
CA THR A 380 -33.92 -22.89 51.58
C THR A 380 -32.68 -22.21 52.18
N TYR A 381 -31.72 -21.86 51.34
CA TYR A 381 -30.45 -21.28 51.73
C TYR A 381 -30.17 -19.98 50.98
N TYR A 382 -29.63 -19.00 51.71
CA TYR A 382 -29.15 -17.71 51.23
C TYR A 382 -27.63 -17.71 51.28
N TRP A 383 -26.96 -17.14 50.28
CA TRP A 383 -25.51 -17.13 50.27
C TRP A 383 -24.93 -15.86 49.66
N LYS A 384 -23.71 -15.51 50.09
CA LYS A 384 -22.94 -14.37 49.59
C LYS A 384 -21.45 -14.68 49.60
N ALA A 385 -20.72 -14.00 48.72
CA ALA A 385 -19.26 -14.04 48.65
C ALA A 385 -18.69 -12.64 48.94
N GLU A 386 -17.78 -12.55 49.90
CA GLU A 386 -17.12 -11.30 50.30
C GLU A 386 -15.63 -11.35 49.96
N PRO A 387 -15.12 -10.54 49.01
CA PRO A 387 -13.71 -10.50 48.68
C PRO A 387 -12.88 -9.89 49.82
N PHE A 388 -11.64 -10.37 49.96
CA PHE A 388 -10.65 -9.87 50.90
C PHE A 388 -9.52 -9.13 50.17
N TYR A 389 -9.44 -7.82 50.40
CA TYR A 389 -8.45 -6.93 49.81
C TYR A 389 -7.29 -6.66 50.77
N SER A 390 -6.10 -7.12 50.39
CA SER A 390 -4.85 -6.82 51.09
C SER A 390 -4.29 -5.45 50.69
N VAL A 391 -4.63 -4.95 49.49
CA VAL A 391 -4.30 -3.58 49.08
C VAL A 391 -4.99 -2.57 50.00
N ASN A 392 -4.27 -1.54 50.42
CA ASN A 392 -4.73 -0.49 51.35
C ASN A 392 -5.29 -1.02 52.69
N LYS A 393 -5.00 -2.27 53.08
CA LYS A 393 -5.51 -2.92 54.31
C LYS A 393 -7.04 -2.90 54.46
N ILE A 394 -7.78 -2.85 53.35
CA ILE A 394 -9.26 -2.74 53.36
C ILE A 394 -9.93 -3.96 54.02
N GLY A 395 -9.37 -5.16 53.84
CA GLY A 395 -9.95 -6.39 54.40
C GLY A 395 -11.18 -6.86 53.63
N PHE A 396 -12.18 -7.42 54.33
CA PHE A 396 -13.43 -7.86 53.70
C PHE A 396 -14.32 -6.67 53.39
N SER A 397 -14.59 -6.44 52.11
CA SER A 397 -15.45 -5.34 51.64
C SER A 397 -16.15 -5.73 50.35
N SER A 398 -17.13 -4.94 49.91
CA SER A 398 -17.76 -5.09 48.58
C SER A 398 -18.35 -6.48 48.32
N SER A 399 -19.25 -6.89 49.22
CA SER A 399 -19.98 -8.17 49.16
C SER A 399 -20.75 -8.32 47.85
N SER A 400 -20.93 -9.57 47.40
CA SER A 400 -21.89 -9.90 46.35
C SER A 400 -23.32 -9.54 46.77
N GLU A 401 -24.22 -9.46 45.79
CA GLU A 401 -25.65 -9.59 46.08
C GLU A 401 -25.95 -10.97 46.70
N THR A 402 -27.11 -11.08 47.36
CA THR A 402 -27.53 -12.33 48.03
C THR A 402 -28.20 -13.27 47.05
N GLY A 403 -27.66 -14.48 46.88
CA GLY A 403 -28.25 -15.52 46.07
C GLY A 403 -29.09 -16.50 46.89
N VAL A 404 -30.07 -17.16 46.26
CA VAL A 404 -30.97 -18.12 46.92
C VAL A 404 -30.96 -19.47 46.19
N PHE A 405 -31.01 -20.58 46.92
CA PHE A 405 -31.27 -21.91 46.35
C PHE A 405 -32.04 -22.81 47.33
N ARG A 406 -32.60 -23.90 46.80
CA ARG A 406 -33.42 -24.87 47.56
C ARG A 406 -32.90 -26.29 47.39
N ILE A 407 -33.14 -27.12 48.41
CA ILE A 407 -32.86 -28.56 48.38
C ILE A 407 -34.14 -29.30 48.79
N GLU A 408 -34.58 -30.27 47.97
CA GLU A 408 -35.80 -31.08 48.12
C GLU A 408 -35.49 -32.60 48.07
N GLN A 409 -36.31 -33.44 48.73
CA GLN A 409 -36.18 -34.90 48.70
C GLN A 409 -37.28 -35.58 47.82
N LYS A 410 -36.94 -36.39 46.79
CA LYS A 410 -37.88 -37.03 45.81
C LYS A 410 -37.67 -38.57 45.61
N GLY A 411 -38.63 -39.26 44.98
CA GLY A 411 -38.87 -40.71 45.17
C GLY A 411 -38.85 -41.75 44.00
N ALA A 412 -38.36 -41.51 42.78
CA ALA A 412 -38.21 -42.58 41.76
C ALA A 412 -37.07 -42.33 40.74
N LEU A 413 -36.54 -43.40 40.13
CA LEU A 413 -35.49 -43.36 39.10
C LEU A 413 -36.06 -42.98 37.72
N PRO A 414 -35.45 -42.03 36.98
CA PRO A 414 -35.88 -41.66 35.63
C PRO A 414 -35.52 -42.74 34.59
N ALA A 415 -36.22 -42.74 33.44
CA ALA A 415 -35.86 -43.58 32.29
C ALA A 415 -34.59 -43.06 31.59
N PRO A 416 -33.65 -43.92 31.16
CA PRO A 416 -32.43 -43.50 30.47
C PRO A 416 -32.71 -42.78 29.14
N SER A 417 -31.96 -41.72 28.87
CA SER A 417 -31.97 -41.04 27.56
C SER A 417 -30.81 -41.54 26.71
N LEU A 418 -31.09 -42.08 25.52
CA LEU A 418 -30.08 -42.62 24.60
C LEU A 418 -29.32 -41.50 23.89
N TYR A 419 -28.01 -41.68 23.66
CA TYR A 419 -27.17 -40.70 22.96
C TYR A 419 -26.49 -41.26 21.71
N ILE A 420 -25.77 -42.38 21.84
CA ILE A 420 -25.02 -42.98 20.74
C ILE A 420 -25.40 -44.46 20.63
N PRO A 421 -25.59 -45.01 19.42
CA PRO A 421 -25.65 -44.28 18.18
C PRO A 421 -27.03 -43.58 18.07
N THR A 422 -27.06 -42.43 17.39
CA THR A 422 -28.30 -41.65 17.21
C THR A 422 -29.30 -42.42 16.35
N ASP A 423 -30.57 -42.04 16.41
CA ASP A 423 -31.60 -42.66 15.58
C ASP A 423 -31.23 -42.54 14.08
N GLY A 424 -31.37 -43.64 13.33
CA GLY A 424 -31.00 -43.73 11.90
C GLY A 424 -29.49 -43.84 11.60
N SER A 425 -28.64 -43.94 12.62
CA SER A 425 -27.18 -44.08 12.48
C SER A 425 -26.74 -45.35 11.73
N ILE A 426 -25.51 -45.37 11.21
CA ILE A 426 -24.94 -46.55 10.53
C ILE A 426 -23.79 -47.15 11.33
N ILE A 427 -23.85 -48.47 11.47
CA ILE A 427 -22.83 -49.32 12.08
C ILE A 427 -22.15 -50.12 10.98
N ASP A 428 -20.83 -50.05 10.92
CA ASP A 428 -20.04 -50.86 10.00
C ASP A 428 -20.08 -52.33 10.47
N SER A 429 -20.50 -53.22 9.58
CA SER A 429 -20.57 -54.66 9.81
C SER A 429 -19.55 -55.44 8.97
N GLY A 430 -18.57 -54.75 8.37
CA GLY A 430 -17.48 -55.36 7.61
C GLY A 430 -16.53 -56.21 8.46
N THR A 431 -15.66 -56.98 7.80
CA THR A 431 -14.70 -57.88 8.47
C THR A 431 -13.66 -57.15 9.32
N ASP A 432 -13.38 -55.87 9.02
CA ASP A 432 -12.48 -55.00 9.77
C ASP A 432 -13.24 -53.96 10.63
N ALA A 433 -14.54 -54.18 10.86
CA ALA A 433 -15.37 -53.25 11.61
C ALA A 433 -14.85 -53.07 13.04
N LYS A 434 -14.75 -51.80 13.48
CA LYS A 434 -14.44 -51.46 14.86
C LYS A 434 -15.69 -51.63 15.72
N SER A 435 -15.51 -51.92 17.01
CA SER A 435 -16.61 -51.90 17.97
C SER A 435 -17.29 -50.53 17.97
N THR A 436 -18.62 -50.55 17.91
CA THR A 436 -19.46 -49.36 17.98
C THR A 436 -19.85 -49.10 19.42
N LEU A 437 -19.73 -47.82 19.82
CA LEU A 437 -20.11 -47.36 21.14
C LEU A 437 -21.63 -47.14 21.20
N PHE A 438 -22.28 -47.76 22.17
CA PHE A 438 -23.65 -47.47 22.57
C PHE A 438 -23.58 -46.70 23.89
N SER A 439 -24.15 -45.51 23.99
CA SER A 439 -24.11 -44.66 25.19
C SER A 439 -25.43 -43.98 25.47
N TRP A 440 -25.65 -43.69 26.75
CA TRP A 440 -26.85 -43.05 27.28
C TRP A 440 -26.47 -42.07 28.39
N ARG A 441 -27.44 -41.29 28.85
CA ARG A 441 -27.25 -40.33 29.93
C ARG A 441 -26.83 -41.04 31.23
N PHE A 442 -25.74 -40.56 31.81
CA PHE A 442 -25.28 -41.01 33.13
C PHE A 442 -26.23 -40.52 34.21
N GLU A 443 -26.67 -41.44 35.08
CA GLU A 443 -27.45 -41.13 36.26
C GLU A 443 -26.67 -41.51 37.52
N ASN A 444 -26.57 -40.56 38.47
CA ASN A 444 -25.70 -40.67 39.65
C ASN A 444 -26.16 -41.77 40.64
N GLU A 445 -27.40 -42.23 40.52
CA GLU A 445 -27.99 -43.30 41.36
C GLU A 445 -27.96 -44.69 40.68
N ALA A 446 -27.59 -44.77 39.39
CA ALA A 446 -27.52 -46.04 38.66
C ALA A 446 -26.19 -46.76 38.88
N VAL A 447 -26.25 -48.07 39.17
CA VAL A 447 -25.09 -48.95 39.39
C VAL A 447 -24.87 -49.91 38.22
N LYS A 448 -25.94 -50.25 37.48
CA LYS A 448 -25.88 -51.13 36.31
C LYS A 448 -26.93 -50.74 35.28
N TYR A 449 -26.71 -51.12 34.04
CA TYR A 449 -27.62 -50.90 32.91
C TYR A 449 -27.86 -52.22 32.16
N LYS A 450 -29.08 -52.39 31.65
CA LYS A 450 -29.52 -53.50 30.80
C LYS A 450 -29.81 -52.95 29.40
N ILE A 451 -29.16 -53.49 28.38
CA ILE A 451 -29.25 -53.04 26.98
C ILE A 451 -29.86 -54.14 26.13
N GLU A 452 -30.87 -53.84 25.32
CA GLU A 452 -31.58 -54.82 24.47
C GLU A 452 -31.55 -54.37 23.00
N PHE A 453 -31.20 -55.28 22.08
CA PHE A 453 -31.12 -55.06 20.63
C PHE A 453 -32.18 -55.88 19.88
N PHE A 454 -32.80 -55.29 18.87
CA PHE A 454 -33.90 -55.85 18.07
C PHE A 454 -33.57 -55.73 16.58
N LYS A 455 -33.85 -56.76 15.78
CA LYS A 455 -33.69 -56.72 14.32
C LYS A 455 -34.99 -56.33 13.65
N GLY A 456 -34.92 -55.39 12.70
CA GLY A 456 -36.10 -54.78 12.07
C GLY A 456 -37.08 -54.25 13.11
N ASP A 457 -38.37 -54.53 12.91
CA ASP A 457 -39.46 -54.10 13.79
C ASP A 457 -39.86 -55.18 14.84
N SER A 458 -38.95 -56.12 15.14
CA SER A 458 -39.23 -57.18 16.12
C SER A 458 -39.55 -56.61 17.51
N SER A 459 -40.53 -57.24 18.18
CA SER A 459 -40.86 -56.95 19.58
C SER A 459 -40.01 -57.73 20.58
N VAL A 460 -39.26 -58.73 20.11
CA VAL A 460 -38.38 -59.58 20.93
C VAL A 460 -36.94 -59.17 20.70
N ALA A 461 -36.20 -58.96 21.79
CA ALA A 461 -34.78 -58.65 21.73
C ALA A 461 -34.01 -59.87 21.20
N GLU A 462 -33.26 -59.68 20.12
CA GLU A 462 -32.37 -60.70 19.56
C GLU A 462 -31.08 -60.83 20.38
N ARG A 463 -30.73 -59.77 21.12
CA ARG A 463 -29.57 -59.73 22.01
C ARG A 463 -29.82 -58.85 23.23
N THR A 464 -29.25 -59.25 24.38
CA THR A 464 -29.26 -58.47 25.62
C THR A 464 -27.86 -58.42 26.22
N GLU A 465 -27.43 -57.23 26.62
CA GLU A 465 -26.12 -56.96 27.21
C GLU A 465 -26.27 -56.18 28.53
N TYR A 466 -25.20 -56.13 29.32
CA TYR A 466 -25.16 -55.39 30.58
C TYR A 466 -23.91 -54.52 30.69
N ALA A 467 -24.06 -53.32 31.24
CA ALA A 467 -22.95 -52.39 31.46
C ALA A 467 -22.99 -51.78 32.87
N THR A 468 -21.84 -51.48 33.44
CA THR A 468 -21.72 -50.71 34.70
C THR A 468 -21.53 -49.22 34.44
N ASP A 469 -20.91 -48.88 33.32
CA ASP A 469 -20.78 -47.51 32.84
C ASP A 469 -22.00 -47.11 32.02
N ASN A 470 -22.16 -45.82 31.73
CA ASN A 470 -23.24 -45.29 30.89
C ASN A 470 -23.02 -45.54 29.38
N PHE A 471 -22.19 -46.52 29.05
CA PHE A 471 -21.89 -46.93 27.69
C PHE A 471 -21.45 -48.41 27.62
N ILE A 472 -21.56 -48.99 26.43
CA ILE A 472 -21.03 -50.31 26.06
C ILE A 472 -20.50 -50.28 24.63
N SER A 473 -19.39 -50.98 24.37
CA SER A 473 -18.86 -51.14 23.02
C SER A 473 -19.23 -52.52 22.49
N VAL A 474 -19.96 -52.57 21.37
CA VAL A 474 -20.43 -53.81 20.73
C VAL A 474 -19.81 -53.94 19.35
N ASN A 475 -19.35 -55.13 18.97
CA ASN A 475 -18.74 -55.35 17.66
C ASN A 475 -19.79 -55.25 16.54
N GLY A 476 -19.56 -54.36 15.57
CA GLY A 476 -20.50 -54.12 14.48
C GLY A 476 -20.69 -55.33 13.55
N SER A 477 -19.67 -56.19 13.41
CA SER A 477 -19.72 -57.43 12.62
C SER A 477 -20.70 -58.48 13.17
N GLU A 478 -21.16 -58.31 14.42
CA GLU A 478 -22.14 -59.20 15.05
C GLU A 478 -23.59 -58.86 14.64
N PHE A 479 -23.82 -57.73 13.96
CA PHE A 479 -25.12 -57.35 13.43
C PHE A 479 -25.23 -57.70 11.95
N ALA A 480 -26.23 -58.51 11.58
CA ALA A 480 -26.56 -58.77 10.17
C ALA A 480 -26.93 -57.47 9.44
N GLN A 481 -26.61 -57.35 8.14
CA GLN A 481 -26.93 -56.16 7.35
C GLN A 481 -28.43 -55.86 7.35
N GLY A 482 -28.81 -54.59 7.50
CA GLY A 482 -30.20 -54.13 7.57
C GLY A 482 -30.50 -53.27 8.80
N LYS A 483 -31.79 -53.01 9.03
CA LYS A 483 -32.31 -52.17 10.13
C LYS A 483 -32.30 -52.92 11.47
N TRP A 484 -31.90 -52.23 12.53
CA TRP A 484 -31.90 -52.67 13.92
C TRP A 484 -32.42 -51.57 14.83
N SER A 485 -32.85 -51.90 16.05
CA SER A 485 -33.17 -50.95 17.11
C SER A 485 -32.66 -51.41 18.47
N TRP A 486 -32.50 -50.50 19.42
CA TRP A 486 -32.00 -50.81 20.77
C TRP A 486 -32.63 -49.94 21.86
N ARG A 487 -32.61 -50.40 23.12
CA ARG A 487 -33.09 -49.66 24.30
C ARG A 487 -32.31 -49.98 25.57
N VAL A 488 -32.44 -49.14 26.60
CA VAL A 488 -31.72 -49.27 27.88
C VAL A 488 -32.65 -49.12 29.09
N CYS A 489 -32.43 -49.93 30.13
CA CYS A 489 -32.97 -49.75 31.49
C CYS A 489 -31.82 -49.52 32.47
N GLN A 490 -32.03 -48.71 33.52
CA GLN A 490 -31.05 -48.52 34.60
C GLN A 490 -31.48 -49.23 35.88
N VAL A 491 -30.49 -49.69 36.64
CA VAL A 491 -30.64 -50.45 37.88
C VAL A 491 -29.86 -49.76 38.99
N ASP A 492 -30.51 -49.48 40.12
CA ASP A 492 -29.84 -48.90 41.31
C ASP A 492 -29.17 -49.96 42.19
N ASN A 493 -28.54 -49.51 43.29
CA ASN A 493 -27.87 -50.37 44.27
C ASN A 493 -28.83 -51.26 45.09
N GLU A 494 -30.14 -51.02 45.01
CA GLU A 494 -31.19 -51.81 45.67
C GLU A 494 -31.85 -52.81 44.69
N ASN A 495 -31.29 -52.97 43.48
CA ASN A 495 -31.80 -53.78 42.37
C ASN A 495 -33.16 -53.33 41.81
N ASN A 496 -33.54 -52.06 41.98
CA ASN A 496 -34.74 -51.52 41.34
C ASN A 496 -34.44 -51.14 39.88
N GLU A 497 -35.30 -51.55 38.95
CA GLU A 497 -35.21 -51.17 37.54
C GLU A 497 -36.08 -49.94 37.22
N SER A 498 -35.53 -49.04 36.39
CA SER A 498 -36.31 -47.94 35.80
C SER A 498 -37.28 -48.44 34.72
N ALA A 499 -38.18 -47.55 34.26
CA ALA A 499 -38.81 -47.73 32.96
C ALA A 499 -37.76 -47.78 31.82
N PRO A 500 -38.00 -48.55 30.73
CA PRO A 500 -37.10 -48.61 29.58
C PRO A 500 -37.07 -47.28 28.82
N SER A 501 -35.93 -47.00 28.17
CA SER A 501 -35.83 -45.90 27.21
C SER A 501 -36.74 -46.11 25.99
N GLN A 502 -37.01 -45.02 25.25
CA GLN A 502 -37.51 -45.16 23.88
C GLN A 502 -36.49 -45.93 23.02
N LYS A 503 -36.97 -46.70 22.04
CA LYS A 503 -36.10 -47.42 21.10
C LYS A 503 -35.42 -46.41 20.18
N SER A 504 -34.13 -46.60 19.92
CA SER A 504 -33.37 -45.88 18.89
C SER A 504 -32.99 -46.86 17.78
N ALA A 505 -33.14 -46.48 16.51
CA ALA A 505 -32.83 -47.31 15.35
C ALA A 505 -31.41 -47.05 14.80
N PHE A 506 -30.81 -48.08 14.19
CA PHE A 506 -29.57 -47.99 13.44
C PHE A 506 -29.56 -48.98 12.28
N TYR A 507 -28.70 -48.77 11.28
CA TYR A 507 -28.51 -49.63 10.12
C TYR A 507 -27.13 -50.28 10.14
N SER A 508 -27.10 -51.59 9.98
CA SER A 508 -25.87 -52.37 9.80
C SER A 508 -25.55 -52.50 8.31
N MET A 509 -24.35 -52.09 7.89
CA MET A 509 -23.88 -52.15 6.51
C MET A 509 -22.36 -52.42 6.46
N ALA A 510 -21.89 -53.17 5.46
CA ALA A 510 -20.46 -53.28 5.21
C ALA A 510 -19.92 -52.00 4.55
N GLY A 511 -19.03 -51.28 5.25
CA GLY A 511 -18.47 -50.02 4.77
C GLY A 511 -19.32 -48.77 5.11
N LYS A 512 -18.82 -47.60 4.74
CA LYS A 512 -19.48 -46.31 5.02
C LYS A 512 -20.41 -45.91 3.87
N PRO A 513 -21.59 -45.35 4.18
CA PRO A 513 -22.41 -44.72 3.14
C PRO A 513 -21.68 -43.51 2.57
N GLU A 514 -21.66 -43.37 1.26
CA GLU A 514 -21.03 -42.24 0.57
C GLU A 514 -21.89 -41.83 -0.62
N LEU A 515 -22.29 -40.56 -0.68
CA LEU A 515 -22.80 -39.93 -1.88
C LEU A 515 -21.84 -38.81 -2.28
N LYS A 516 -21.41 -38.81 -3.54
CA LYS A 516 -20.50 -37.78 -4.05
C LYS A 516 -20.84 -37.41 -5.47
N VAL A 517 -21.22 -36.17 -5.69
CA VAL A 517 -21.34 -35.57 -7.02
C VAL A 517 -19.95 -35.28 -7.61
N ILE A 518 -19.76 -35.50 -8.92
CA ILE A 518 -18.48 -35.37 -9.62
C ILE A 518 -18.56 -34.28 -10.69
N GLU A 519 -19.45 -34.40 -11.68
CA GLU A 519 -19.70 -33.41 -12.73
C GLU A 519 -21.19 -33.03 -12.78
N PRO A 520 -21.56 -31.80 -13.18
CA PRO A 520 -20.67 -30.68 -13.46
C PRO A 520 -19.94 -30.16 -12.20
N ALA A 521 -18.80 -29.50 -12.42
CA ALA A 521 -18.09 -28.75 -11.39
C ALA A 521 -19.01 -27.70 -10.72
N ASP A 522 -18.71 -27.36 -9.47
CA ASP A 522 -19.49 -26.35 -8.76
C ASP A 522 -19.33 -24.97 -9.42
N LYS A 523 -20.46 -24.27 -9.59
CA LYS A 523 -20.61 -22.98 -10.30
C LYS A 523 -20.28 -23.03 -11.79
N TYR A 524 -20.30 -24.21 -12.39
CA TYR A 524 -20.12 -24.36 -13.83
C TYR A 524 -21.20 -23.60 -14.60
N SER A 525 -20.81 -22.89 -15.66
CA SER A 525 -21.74 -22.15 -16.51
C SER A 525 -21.78 -22.78 -17.91
N VAL A 526 -22.96 -23.22 -18.35
CA VAL A 526 -23.16 -23.89 -19.63
C VAL A 526 -24.01 -23.03 -20.56
N SER A 527 -23.64 -22.95 -21.84
CA SER A 527 -24.47 -22.30 -22.86
C SER A 527 -25.80 -23.03 -22.99
N GLU A 528 -26.89 -22.29 -23.16
CA GLU A 528 -28.22 -22.84 -23.50
C GLU A 528 -28.16 -23.84 -24.66
N SER A 529 -27.29 -23.62 -25.65
CA SER A 529 -27.11 -24.54 -26.78
C SER A 529 -26.43 -25.87 -26.44
N LEU A 530 -25.75 -25.96 -25.28
CA LEU A 530 -24.96 -27.12 -24.85
C LEU A 530 -25.50 -27.78 -23.58
N VAL A 531 -26.55 -27.23 -22.94
CA VAL A 531 -27.08 -27.76 -21.67
C VAL A 531 -27.56 -29.21 -21.79
N ARG A 532 -28.11 -29.61 -22.95
CA ARG A 532 -28.57 -30.98 -23.19
C ARG A 532 -27.44 -32.01 -23.23
N ASP A 533 -26.24 -31.58 -23.62
CA ASP A 533 -25.05 -32.41 -23.69
C ASP A 533 -24.29 -32.46 -22.36
N MET A 534 -24.74 -31.70 -21.36
CA MET A 534 -24.12 -31.67 -20.03
C MET A 534 -24.32 -33.01 -19.31
N VAL A 535 -23.23 -33.55 -18.77
CA VAL A 535 -23.22 -34.84 -18.08
C VAL A 535 -23.19 -34.61 -16.57
N PHE A 536 -24.20 -35.14 -15.90
CA PHE A 536 -24.22 -35.25 -14.45
C PHE A 536 -23.63 -36.59 -14.05
N THR A 537 -22.68 -36.62 -13.12
CA THR A 537 -22.05 -37.86 -12.65
C THR A 537 -21.89 -37.88 -11.14
N TRP A 538 -22.00 -39.06 -10.53
CA TRP A 538 -21.90 -39.24 -9.09
C TRP A 538 -21.38 -40.64 -8.71
N LYS A 539 -20.90 -40.76 -7.47
CA LYS A 539 -20.63 -42.02 -6.78
C LYS A 539 -21.67 -42.22 -5.69
N LYS A 540 -22.11 -43.47 -5.52
CA LYS A 540 -23.01 -43.86 -4.44
C LYS A 540 -22.59 -45.18 -3.80
N VAL A 541 -22.62 -45.21 -2.47
CA VAL A 541 -22.58 -46.38 -1.60
C VAL A 541 -23.68 -46.14 -0.57
N VAL A 542 -24.80 -46.86 -0.65
CA VAL A 542 -25.96 -46.67 0.22
C VAL A 542 -26.51 -48.03 0.68
N PRO A 543 -27.13 -48.11 1.88
CA PRO A 543 -27.70 -49.36 2.38
C PRO A 543 -28.71 -49.98 1.39
N ASN A 544 -28.83 -51.32 1.44
CA ASN A 544 -29.84 -52.02 0.64
C ASN A 544 -31.25 -51.56 1.03
N GLY A 545 -32.10 -51.30 0.03
CA GLY A 545 -33.48 -50.81 0.22
C GLY A 545 -33.63 -49.29 0.26
N VAL A 546 -32.55 -48.52 0.07
CA VAL A 546 -32.57 -47.05 -0.04
C VAL A 546 -32.69 -46.64 -1.51
N SER A 547 -33.66 -45.78 -1.83
CA SER A 547 -33.87 -45.22 -3.18
C SER A 547 -32.98 -44.00 -3.41
N THR A 548 -32.50 -43.79 -4.64
CA THR A 548 -31.64 -42.65 -4.98
C THR A 548 -32.18 -41.86 -6.17
N GLU A 549 -32.20 -40.54 -6.06
CA GLU A 549 -32.71 -39.61 -7.06
C GLU A 549 -31.78 -38.38 -7.22
N MET A 550 -31.73 -37.84 -8.43
CA MET A 550 -31.07 -36.58 -8.76
C MET A 550 -32.13 -35.48 -8.80
N GLU A 551 -31.98 -34.48 -7.92
CA GLU A 551 -32.87 -33.33 -7.86
C GLU A 551 -32.16 -32.11 -8.46
N ILE A 552 -32.86 -31.34 -9.28
CA ILE A 552 -32.45 -30.02 -9.79
C ILE A 552 -33.49 -29.01 -9.34
N ALA A 553 -33.06 -27.94 -8.66
CA ALA A 553 -33.90 -26.90 -8.10
C ALA A 553 -33.45 -25.51 -8.54
N ALA A 554 -34.36 -24.54 -8.47
CA ALA A 554 -34.07 -23.13 -8.72
C ALA A 554 -33.46 -22.42 -7.49
N ASP A 555 -33.52 -23.05 -6.31
CA ASP A 555 -32.98 -22.55 -5.05
C ASP A 555 -32.07 -23.58 -4.36
N SER A 556 -31.15 -23.11 -3.52
CA SER A 556 -30.18 -23.95 -2.82
C SER A 556 -30.79 -24.78 -1.69
N GLY A 557 -31.99 -24.44 -1.22
CA GLY A 557 -32.73 -25.16 -0.19
C GLY A 557 -33.57 -26.31 -0.74
N PHE A 558 -33.64 -26.48 -2.07
CA PHE A 558 -34.51 -27.43 -2.75
C PHE A 558 -35.99 -27.27 -2.39
N SER A 559 -36.44 -26.02 -2.17
CA SER A 559 -37.86 -25.71 -1.93
C SER A 559 -38.66 -25.64 -3.24
N ASN A 560 -37.99 -25.34 -4.36
CA ASN A 560 -38.54 -25.23 -5.71
C ASN A 560 -37.78 -26.17 -6.67
N ILE A 561 -38.20 -27.43 -6.68
CA ILE A 561 -37.61 -28.47 -7.53
C ILE A 561 -38.13 -28.32 -8.96
N VAL A 562 -37.21 -28.13 -9.90
CA VAL A 562 -37.45 -28.00 -11.34
C VAL A 562 -37.50 -29.38 -12.01
N LYS A 563 -36.64 -30.31 -11.57
CA LYS A 563 -36.57 -31.66 -12.14
C LYS A 563 -36.13 -32.69 -11.10
N VAL A 564 -36.73 -33.88 -11.16
CA VAL A 564 -36.28 -35.07 -10.46
C VAL A 564 -36.01 -36.17 -11.48
N VAL A 565 -34.88 -36.85 -11.35
CA VAL A 565 -34.46 -37.93 -12.25
C VAL A 565 -34.05 -39.14 -11.40
N PRO A 566 -34.57 -40.36 -11.66
CA PRO A 566 -34.10 -41.56 -10.98
C PRO A 566 -32.58 -41.74 -11.14
N ALA A 567 -31.87 -41.98 -10.03
CA ALA A 567 -30.41 -42.05 -9.99
C ALA A 567 -29.92 -43.49 -9.74
N ASP A 568 -30.55 -44.48 -10.40
CA ASP A 568 -30.21 -45.90 -10.24
C ASP A 568 -28.79 -46.23 -10.73
N GLY A 569 -28.31 -45.50 -11.75
CA GLY A 569 -26.94 -45.55 -12.24
C GLY A 569 -25.97 -44.57 -11.56
N TYR A 570 -24.94 -44.16 -12.31
CA TYR A 570 -23.88 -43.24 -11.86
C TYR A 570 -23.79 -41.95 -12.70
N SER A 571 -24.70 -41.77 -13.66
CA SER A 571 -24.74 -40.59 -14.51
C SER A 571 -26.14 -40.30 -15.08
N ALA A 572 -26.36 -39.05 -15.46
CA ALA A 572 -27.54 -38.59 -16.21
C ALA A 572 -27.13 -37.59 -17.30
N VAL A 573 -27.82 -37.63 -18.45
CA VAL A 573 -27.60 -36.77 -19.63
C VAL A 573 -28.95 -36.40 -20.27
N GLY A 574 -28.97 -35.42 -21.18
CA GLY A 574 -30.18 -35.06 -21.94
C GLY A 574 -31.17 -34.18 -21.19
N ILE A 575 -30.70 -33.43 -20.18
CA ILE A 575 -31.54 -32.54 -19.38
C ILE A 575 -31.70 -31.20 -20.11
N SER A 576 -32.95 -30.77 -20.34
CA SER A 576 -33.27 -29.47 -20.94
C SER A 576 -33.70 -28.50 -19.86
N LEU A 577 -33.09 -27.31 -19.83
CA LEU A 577 -33.34 -26.26 -18.84
C LEU A 577 -33.28 -24.89 -19.55
N ASP A 578 -34.13 -23.97 -19.12
CA ASP A 578 -34.09 -22.58 -19.59
C ASP A 578 -32.92 -21.82 -18.96
N THR A 579 -32.57 -20.66 -19.51
CA THR A 579 -31.52 -19.81 -18.94
C THR A 579 -31.83 -19.43 -17.49
N GLY A 580 -30.87 -19.61 -16.59
CA GLY A 580 -31.07 -19.41 -15.16
C GLY A 580 -29.99 -20.07 -14.31
N ALA A 581 -29.99 -19.77 -13.01
CA ALA A 581 -29.15 -20.45 -12.02
C ALA A 581 -29.91 -21.62 -11.40
N TYR A 582 -29.24 -22.76 -11.27
CA TYR A 582 -29.81 -23.99 -10.74
C TYR A 582 -28.88 -24.61 -9.71
N PHE A 583 -29.48 -25.39 -8.83
CA PHE A 583 -28.78 -26.21 -7.85
C PHE A 583 -29.15 -27.66 -8.09
N TRP A 584 -28.19 -28.57 -7.97
CA TRP A 584 -28.46 -30.00 -8.08
C TRP A 584 -27.80 -30.78 -6.96
N ARG A 585 -28.41 -31.91 -6.62
CA ARG A 585 -27.88 -32.87 -5.64
C ARG A 585 -28.32 -34.29 -5.97
N ILE A 586 -27.62 -35.25 -5.38
CA ILE A 586 -28.11 -36.62 -5.25
C ILE A 586 -28.68 -36.79 -3.85
N ARG A 587 -29.90 -37.32 -3.79
CA ARG A 587 -30.62 -37.63 -2.56
C ARG A 587 -30.85 -39.14 -2.50
N ALA A 588 -30.55 -39.72 -1.36
CA ALA A 588 -30.83 -41.10 -1.01
C ALA A 588 -31.78 -41.12 0.19
N HIS A 589 -32.90 -41.82 0.08
CA HIS A 589 -33.90 -41.88 1.14
C HIS A 589 -34.48 -43.29 1.29
N SER A 590 -34.83 -43.68 2.52
CA SER A 590 -35.59 -44.90 2.77
C SER A 590 -37.11 -44.65 2.64
N PRO A 591 -37.91 -45.66 2.29
CA PRO A 591 -39.38 -45.52 2.20
C PRO A 591 -40.04 -45.07 3.51
N ASP A 592 -39.48 -45.47 4.65
CA ASP A 592 -40.04 -45.22 5.98
C ASP A 592 -39.58 -43.88 6.58
N GLY A 593 -38.63 -43.18 5.94
CA GLY A 593 -38.09 -41.89 6.39
C GLY A 593 -36.94 -41.95 7.40
N ASP A 594 -36.60 -43.14 7.89
CA ASP A 594 -35.57 -43.35 8.94
C ASP A 594 -34.12 -43.15 8.45
N PHE A 595 -33.91 -43.05 7.13
CA PHE A 595 -32.60 -42.78 6.54
C PHE A 595 -32.73 -41.75 5.43
N GLU A 596 -31.97 -40.67 5.56
CA GLU A 596 -31.83 -39.67 4.52
C GLU A 596 -30.37 -39.22 4.42
N LEU A 597 -29.85 -39.26 3.20
CA LEU A 597 -28.52 -38.77 2.89
C LEU A 597 -28.60 -37.98 1.60
N SER A 598 -28.12 -36.75 1.61
CA SER A 598 -28.03 -35.94 0.39
C SER A 598 -26.66 -35.35 0.23
N THR A 599 -26.24 -35.15 -1.02
CA THR A 599 -25.04 -34.38 -1.30
C THR A 599 -25.32 -32.90 -1.06
N PRO A 600 -24.31 -32.11 -0.66
CA PRO A 600 -24.43 -30.66 -0.67
C PRO A 600 -24.90 -30.15 -2.05
N PRO A 601 -25.73 -29.09 -2.11
CA PRO A 601 -26.10 -28.47 -3.38
C PRO A 601 -24.85 -28.08 -4.14
N ARG A 602 -24.78 -28.47 -5.41
CA ARG A 602 -23.85 -27.86 -6.37
C ARG A 602 -24.61 -26.90 -7.26
N GLN A 603 -24.03 -25.73 -7.47
CA GLN A 603 -24.59 -24.72 -8.34
C GLN A 603 -24.11 -24.93 -9.78
N PHE A 604 -24.97 -24.66 -10.75
CA PHE A 604 -24.56 -24.41 -12.13
C PHE A 604 -25.49 -23.36 -12.74
N SER A 605 -25.10 -22.75 -13.85
CA SER A 605 -25.94 -21.79 -14.55
C SER A 605 -26.06 -22.12 -16.03
N VAL A 606 -27.25 -21.90 -16.58
CA VAL A 606 -27.51 -21.94 -18.01
C VAL A 606 -27.52 -20.50 -18.51
N ILE A 607 -26.53 -20.15 -19.34
CA ILE A 607 -26.32 -18.79 -19.84
C ILE A 607 -26.64 -18.67 -21.32
N GLY A 608 -27.18 -17.51 -21.71
CA GLY A 608 -27.49 -17.22 -23.10
C GLY A 608 -26.25 -17.02 -23.99
N ASN A 609 -26.49 -16.84 -25.29
CA ASN A 609 -25.46 -16.48 -26.26
C ASN A 609 -24.89 -15.07 -26.00
N LEU A 610 -23.68 -14.79 -26.50
CA LEU A 610 -23.10 -13.44 -26.43
C LEU A 610 -23.87 -12.49 -27.37
N ASP A 611 -23.83 -11.19 -27.09
CA ASP A 611 -24.47 -10.20 -27.96
C ASP A 611 -23.72 -9.99 -29.27
N ALA A 612 -24.39 -9.34 -30.23
CA ALA A 612 -23.78 -8.94 -31.50
C ALA A 612 -22.88 -7.72 -31.25
N SER A 613 -21.70 -7.70 -31.84
CA SER A 613 -20.82 -6.53 -31.78
C SER A 613 -21.37 -5.38 -32.64
N THR A 614 -21.14 -4.14 -32.21
CA THR A 614 -21.47 -2.96 -33.02
C THR A 614 -20.33 -2.69 -34.00
N LEU A 615 -20.63 -2.63 -35.30
CA LEU A 615 -19.62 -2.35 -36.32
C LEU A 615 -19.39 -0.84 -36.45
N ILE A 616 -18.15 -0.38 -36.24
CA ILE A 616 -17.80 1.04 -36.15
C ILE A 616 -17.23 1.56 -37.46
N ASP A 617 -16.30 0.83 -38.08
CA ASP A 617 -15.65 1.26 -39.33
C ASP A 617 -15.24 0.03 -40.16
N PRO A 618 -15.52 -0.01 -41.47
CA PRO A 618 -16.11 1.02 -42.32
C PRO A 618 -17.63 1.19 -42.18
N VAL A 619 -18.11 2.44 -42.15
CA VAL A 619 -19.54 2.77 -42.31
C VAL A 619 -19.82 3.10 -43.78
N GLY A 620 -20.19 2.09 -44.56
CA GLY A 620 -20.61 2.26 -45.96
C GLY A 620 -19.49 2.54 -46.98
N ARG A 621 -18.37 3.18 -46.59
CA ARG A 621 -17.21 3.42 -47.45
C ARG A 621 -15.89 3.25 -46.70
N ALA A 622 -14.92 2.58 -47.32
CA ALA A 622 -13.55 2.43 -46.83
C ALA A 622 -12.57 3.11 -47.80
N VAL A 623 -11.72 4.02 -47.32
CA VAL A 623 -10.70 4.70 -48.13
C VAL A 623 -9.32 4.12 -47.82
N ALA A 624 -8.81 3.30 -48.72
CA ALA A 624 -7.49 2.68 -48.58
C ALA A 624 -6.38 3.60 -49.10
N ARG A 625 -5.23 3.63 -48.41
CA ARG A 625 -4.05 4.44 -48.74
C ARG A 625 -2.86 3.53 -49.00
N ASP A 626 -1.91 3.99 -49.79
CA ASP A 626 -0.68 3.25 -50.10
C ASP A 626 0.37 3.29 -48.97
N THR A 627 0.19 4.18 -47.99
CA THR A 627 1.12 4.39 -46.89
C THR A 627 0.76 3.63 -45.61
N GLN A 628 -0.48 3.13 -45.49
CA GLN A 628 -0.96 2.44 -44.29
C GLN A 628 -2.10 1.45 -44.60
N PRO A 629 -2.19 0.31 -43.88
CA PRO A 629 -3.32 -0.61 -44.01
C PRO A 629 -4.63 0.03 -43.52
N TYR A 630 -5.76 -0.52 -43.97
CA TYR A 630 -7.09 -0.10 -43.54
C TYR A 630 -7.48 -0.83 -42.25
N SER A 631 -7.92 -0.10 -41.23
CA SER A 631 -8.26 -0.64 -39.91
C SER A 631 -9.76 -0.84 -39.77
N PHE A 632 -10.23 -2.10 -39.74
CA PHE A 632 -11.60 -2.45 -39.40
C PHE A 632 -11.79 -2.35 -37.90
N LYS A 633 -12.92 -1.83 -37.43
CA LYS A 633 -13.19 -1.60 -36.00
C LYS A 633 -14.61 -1.95 -35.60
N TRP A 634 -14.76 -2.54 -34.43
CA TRP A 634 -16.04 -2.92 -33.84
C TRP A 634 -15.99 -2.80 -32.30
N ASP A 635 -17.14 -2.77 -31.64
CA ASP A 635 -17.20 -2.68 -30.17
C ASP A 635 -16.88 -4.03 -29.50
N GLU A 636 -16.27 -3.96 -28.32
CA GLU A 636 -16.03 -5.13 -27.48
C GLU A 636 -17.36 -5.74 -26.97
N VAL A 637 -17.47 -7.06 -27.02
CA VAL A 637 -18.60 -7.81 -26.48
C VAL A 637 -18.19 -8.44 -25.15
N ASP A 638 -18.92 -8.11 -24.09
CA ASP A 638 -18.64 -8.61 -22.74
C ASP A 638 -18.61 -10.15 -22.69
N GLY A 639 -17.51 -10.70 -22.19
CA GLY A 639 -17.26 -12.14 -22.12
C GLY A 639 -16.83 -12.81 -23.43
N ALA A 640 -16.45 -12.05 -24.46
CA ALA A 640 -15.81 -12.58 -25.67
C ALA A 640 -14.28 -12.68 -25.49
N ASP A 641 -13.70 -13.83 -25.86
CA ASP A 641 -12.25 -14.02 -25.85
C ASP A 641 -11.60 -13.65 -27.21
N TYR A 642 -12.37 -13.80 -28.28
CA TYR A 642 -11.94 -13.50 -29.64
C TYR A 642 -13.15 -13.32 -30.56
N TYR A 643 -12.89 -12.79 -31.74
CA TYR A 643 -13.85 -12.54 -32.80
C TYR A 643 -13.47 -13.34 -34.03
N LYS A 644 -14.46 -13.97 -34.67
CA LYS A 644 -14.30 -14.46 -36.03
C LYS A 644 -14.66 -13.35 -36.99
N PHE A 645 -13.71 -12.94 -37.82
CA PHE A 645 -13.87 -11.93 -38.86
C PHE A 645 -13.93 -12.61 -40.23
N SER A 646 -14.88 -12.22 -41.07
CA SER A 646 -14.95 -12.64 -42.47
C SER A 646 -15.20 -11.44 -43.37
N LEU A 647 -14.46 -11.34 -44.47
CA LEU A 647 -14.62 -10.31 -45.50
C LEU A 647 -14.82 -10.98 -46.85
N ARG A 648 -15.90 -10.60 -47.53
CA ARG A 648 -16.32 -11.18 -48.81
C ARG A 648 -16.61 -10.08 -49.82
N ARG A 649 -16.33 -10.34 -51.09
CA ARG A 649 -16.73 -9.45 -52.17
C ARG A 649 -18.17 -9.72 -52.55
N ILE A 650 -18.99 -8.68 -52.70
CA ILE A 650 -20.42 -8.84 -52.98
C ILE A 650 -20.67 -9.34 -54.41
N GLY A 651 -19.91 -8.82 -55.39
CA GLY A 651 -20.15 -9.14 -56.81
C GLY A 651 -20.06 -10.63 -57.17
N ASP A 652 -19.21 -11.41 -56.50
CA ASP A 652 -19.03 -12.85 -56.75
C ASP A 652 -19.13 -13.73 -55.49
N GLY A 653 -19.39 -13.15 -54.33
CA GLY A 653 -19.52 -13.86 -53.05
C GLY A 653 -18.22 -14.48 -52.53
N LYS A 654 -17.07 -14.19 -53.16
CA LYS A 654 -15.79 -14.81 -52.78
C LYS A 654 -15.33 -14.30 -51.42
N ILE A 655 -15.04 -15.21 -50.49
CA ILE A 655 -14.35 -14.89 -49.22
C ILE A 655 -12.93 -14.48 -49.56
N LEU A 656 -12.57 -13.25 -49.23
CA LEU A 656 -11.26 -12.67 -49.48
C LEU A 656 -10.35 -12.75 -48.27
N TYR A 657 -10.95 -12.72 -47.07
CA TYR A 657 -10.23 -12.77 -45.82
C TYR A 657 -11.10 -13.44 -44.76
N GLU A 658 -10.51 -14.31 -43.96
CA GLU A 658 -11.14 -14.87 -42.76
C GLU A 658 -10.06 -15.03 -41.71
N ASP A 659 -10.32 -14.55 -40.49
CA ASP A 659 -9.34 -14.62 -39.41
C ASP A 659 -10.01 -14.68 -38.04
N THR A 660 -9.21 -15.10 -37.06
CA THR A 660 -9.54 -15.08 -35.63
C THR A 660 -8.79 -13.94 -34.97
N VAL A 661 -9.54 -12.91 -34.58
CA VAL A 661 -9.01 -11.66 -34.05
C VAL A 661 -9.22 -11.61 -32.55
N PHE A 662 -8.17 -11.39 -31.77
CA PHE A 662 -8.24 -11.29 -30.31
C PHE A 662 -8.49 -9.85 -29.82
N ASP A 663 -8.42 -8.88 -30.73
CA ASP A 663 -8.68 -7.47 -30.48
C ASP A 663 -10.00 -7.02 -31.14
N THR A 664 -10.38 -5.77 -30.93
CA THR A 664 -11.55 -5.09 -31.50
C THR A 664 -11.24 -4.37 -32.82
N SER A 665 -10.05 -4.60 -33.36
CA SER A 665 -9.63 -4.06 -34.64
C SER A 665 -8.76 -5.03 -35.44
N LEU A 666 -8.80 -4.88 -36.77
CA LEU A 666 -8.02 -5.68 -37.70
C LEU A 666 -7.55 -4.82 -38.87
N ASP A 667 -6.23 -4.79 -39.08
CA ASP A 667 -5.60 -4.05 -40.16
C ASP A 667 -5.42 -4.92 -41.40
N ILE A 668 -5.98 -4.49 -42.53
CA ILE A 668 -5.90 -5.19 -43.82
C ILE A 668 -5.35 -4.23 -44.88
N ASP A 669 -4.30 -4.62 -45.59
CA ASP A 669 -3.82 -3.88 -46.77
C ASP A 669 -4.76 -4.09 -47.96
N MET A 670 -5.71 -3.17 -48.07
CA MET A 670 -6.67 -3.13 -49.16
C MET A 670 -6.15 -2.35 -50.39
N TYR A 671 -5.01 -1.67 -50.28
CA TYR A 671 -4.49 -0.83 -51.38
C TYR A 671 -3.68 -1.65 -52.38
N PHE A 672 -2.72 -2.45 -51.91
CA PHE A 672 -1.86 -3.27 -52.79
C PHE A 672 -2.39 -4.69 -53.02
N GLY A 673 -3.36 -5.16 -52.24
CA GLY A 673 -3.89 -6.52 -52.38
C GLY A 673 -4.55 -6.76 -53.74
N GLU A 674 -4.10 -7.80 -54.45
CA GLU A 674 -4.56 -8.15 -55.81
C GLU A 674 -6.05 -8.49 -55.89
N HIS A 675 -6.67 -8.86 -54.77
CA HIS A 675 -8.08 -9.22 -54.69
C HIS A 675 -9.01 -8.03 -54.34
N PHE A 676 -8.41 -6.89 -53.99
CA PHE A 676 -9.13 -5.66 -53.66
C PHE A 676 -9.23 -4.76 -54.88
N ILE A 677 -10.44 -4.57 -55.38
CA ILE A 677 -10.74 -3.80 -56.59
C ILE A 677 -11.23 -2.43 -56.17
N ASP A 678 -10.67 -1.38 -56.78
CA ASP A 678 -11.09 0.00 -56.54
C ASP A 678 -12.55 0.20 -57.00
N LYS A 679 -13.34 0.92 -56.18
CA LYS A 679 -14.76 1.24 -56.38
C LYS A 679 -15.75 0.06 -56.29
N GLU A 680 -15.30 -1.10 -55.79
CA GLU A 680 -16.13 -2.31 -55.61
C GLU A 680 -16.76 -2.40 -54.20
N SER A 681 -17.83 -3.20 -54.04
CA SER A 681 -18.53 -3.39 -52.75
C SER A 681 -18.20 -4.72 -52.06
N TYR A 682 -18.12 -4.66 -50.74
CA TYR A 682 -17.70 -5.74 -49.85
C TYR A 682 -18.65 -5.90 -48.68
N HIS A 683 -18.80 -7.14 -48.21
CA HIS A 683 -19.57 -7.54 -47.05
C HIS A 683 -18.61 -8.06 -45.98
N TRP A 684 -18.79 -7.64 -44.74
CA TRP A 684 -17.97 -8.12 -43.64
C TRP A 684 -18.82 -8.50 -42.44
N GLU A 685 -18.35 -9.53 -41.74
CA GLU A 685 -19.01 -10.16 -40.62
C GLU A 685 -18.06 -10.26 -39.43
N VAL A 686 -18.59 -10.02 -38.24
CA VAL A 686 -17.89 -10.20 -36.96
C VAL A 686 -18.77 -11.01 -36.03
N GLN A 687 -18.22 -12.10 -35.48
CA GLN A 687 -18.90 -12.91 -34.48
C GLN A 687 -18.03 -13.12 -33.24
N ALA A 688 -18.52 -12.66 -32.09
CA ALA A 688 -17.88 -12.88 -30.80
C ALA A 688 -17.91 -14.37 -30.41
N LYS A 689 -16.80 -14.87 -29.84
CA LYS A 689 -16.65 -16.24 -29.35
C LYS A 689 -15.99 -16.24 -27.97
N ALA A 690 -16.41 -17.17 -27.13
CA ALA A 690 -15.74 -17.46 -25.86
C ALA A 690 -15.29 -18.92 -25.84
N ASN A 691 -14.05 -19.13 -25.40
CA ASN A 691 -13.46 -20.44 -25.20
C ASN A 691 -14.10 -21.15 -24.01
N ALA A 692 -14.07 -22.48 -24.05
CA ALA A 692 -14.41 -23.26 -22.87
C ALA A 692 -13.25 -23.19 -21.88
N VAL A 693 -13.57 -22.89 -20.62
CA VAL A 693 -12.63 -23.03 -19.50
C VAL A 693 -13.05 -24.29 -18.73
N PRO A 694 -12.23 -25.36 -18.75
CA PRO A 694 -12.57 -26.61 -18.07
C PRO A 694 -12.95 -26.39 -16.60
N GLY A 695 -14.11 -26.92 -16.20
CA GLY A 695 -14.63 -26.77 -14.84
C GLY A 695 -15.22 -25.40 -14.49
N VAL A 696 -15.21 -24.41 -15.39
CA VAL A 696 -15.73 -23.06 -15.12
C VAL A 696 -16.86 -22.68 -16.07
N VAL A 697 -16.63 -22.70 -17.38
CA VAL A 697 -17.61 -22.27 -18.38
C VAL A 697 -17.47 -23.05 -19.69
N SER A 698 -18.59 -23.38 -20.33
CA SER A 698 -18.60 -23.97 -21.67
C SER A 698 -18.26 -22.94 -22.74
N ARG A 699 -17.86 -23.38 -23.94
CA ARG A 699 -17.74 -22.48 -25.10
C ARG A 699 -19.05 -21.74 -25.38
N ARG A 700 -18.97 -20.48 -25.79
CA ARG A 700 -20.14 -19.67 -26.17
C ARG A 700 -19.94 -19.06 -27.54
N SER A 701 -21.04 -18.93 -28.28
CA SER A 701 -21.08 -18.20 -29.54
C SER A 701 -21.97 -16.98 -29.40
N GLY A 702 -21.52 -15.84 -29.91
CA GLY A 702 -22.31 -14.63 -30.01
C GLY A 702 -23.21 -14.59 -31.22
N LYS A 703 -24.14 -13.63 -31.21
CA LYS A 703 -24.93 -13.26 -32.39
C LYS A 703 -23.99 -12.67 -33.47
N LEU A 704 -24.35 -12.85 -34.74
CA LEU A 704 -23.58 -12.36 -35.88
C LEU A 704 -23.83 -10.86 -36.09
N ALA A 705 -22.77 -10.08 -36.28
CA ALA A 705 -22.84 -8.69 -36.72
C ALA A 705 -22.34 -8.59 -38.16
N GLU A 706 -23.04 -7.85 -39.02
CA GLU A 706 -22.75 -7.81 -40.45
C GLU A 706 -22.99 -6.41 -41.04
N ALA A 707 -22.15 -5.99 -41.99
CA ALA A 707 -22.31 -4.72 -42.71
C ALA A 707 -21.69 -4.77 -44.12
N ASN A 708 -22.05 -3.77 -44.94
CA ASN A 708 -21.54 -3.60 -46.29
C ASN A 708 -20.78 -2.27 -46.42
N PHE A 709 -19.75 -2.24 -47.26
CA PHE A 709 -19.02 -1.02 -47.60
C PHE A 709 -18.48 -1.02 -49.04
N GLN A 710 -18.17 0.17 -49.56
CA GLN A 710 -17.49 0.35 -50.85
C GLN A 710 -16.02 0.73 -50.65
N LEU A 711 -15.09 0.07 -51.35
CA LEU A 711 -13.67 0.37 -51.27
C LEU A 711 -13.28 1.48 -52.26
N VAL A 712 -12.48 2.45 -51.82
CA VAL A 712 -11.88 3.48 -52.67
C VAL A 712 -10.38 3.57 -52.39
N LYS A 713 -9.53 3.46 -53.43
CA LYS A 713 -8.07 3.55 -53.32
C LYS A 713 -7.60 4.99 -53.59
N LEU A 714 -6.96 5.61 -52.60
CA LEU A 714 -6.51 7.00 -52.67
C LEU A 714 -5.18 7.14 -53.42
N LYS A 715 -5.14 7.96 -54.48
CA LYS A 715 -3.91 8.30 -55.22
C LYS A 715 -3.56 9.79 -55.06
N PRO A 716 -2.55 10.14 -54.23
CA PRO A 716 -2.15 11.53 -54.04
C PRO A 716 -1.57 12.19 -55.29
N VAL A 717 -1.60 13.52 -55.31
CA VAL A 717 -1.00 14.39 -56.35
C VAL A 717 0.52 14.19 -56.45
N GLU A 718 1.07 14.30 -57.66
CA GLU A 718 2.51 14.22 -57.92
C GLU A 718 3.05 15.49 -58.58
N ILE A 719 4.22 15.97 -58.12
CA ILE A 719 4.95 17.11 -58.70
C ILE A 719 5.84 16.60 -59.83
N THR A 720 5.64 17.14 -61.04
CA THR A 720 6.40 16.76 -62.24
C THR A 720 7.53 17.74 -62.55
N SER A 721 7.41 19.01 -62.14
CA SER A 721 8.46 20.03 -62.26
C SER A 721 8.37 21.06 -61.12
N PRO A 722 9.49 21.54 -60.56
CA PRO A 722 10.86 21.05 -60.74
C PRO A 722 10.99 19.59 -60.30
N ARG A 723 11.95 18.84 -60.86
CA ARG A 723 12.22 17.47 -60.42
C ARG A 723 12.61 17.47 -58.95
N GLN A 724 12.21 16.42 -58.23
CA GLN A 724 12.51 16.27 -56.81
C GLN A 724 14.02 16.43 -56.53
N ASN A 725 14.34 17.28 -55.56
CA ASN A 725 15.68 17.67 -55.13
C ASN A 725 16.57 18.30 -56.22
N SER A 726 15.98 18.87 -57.27
CA SER A 726 16.73 19.57 -58.30
C SER A 726 17.43 20.83 -57.78
N VAL A 727 18.60 21.15 -58.35
CA VAL A 727 19.37 22.35 -58.05
C VAL A 727 19.33 23.29 -59.25
N ILE A 728 18.94 24.54 -59.04
CA ILE A 728 18.83 25.59 -60.05
C ILE A 728 19.92 26.64 -59.78
N ASN A 729 20.69 27.02 -60.79
CA ASN A 729 21.70 28.07 -60.68
C ASN A 729 21.02 29.42 -60.37
N GLY A 730 21.59 30.24 -59.47
CA GLY A 730 21.02 31.52 -59.05
C GLY A 730 20.86 32.55 -60.16
N VAL A 731 21.78 32.54 -61.12
CA VAL A 731 21.71 33.39 -62.32
C VAL A 731 20.60 32.89 -63.26
N ASP A 732 20.50 31.57 -63.47
CA ASP A 732 19.41 30.98 -64.26
C ASP A 732 18.04 31.17 -63.62
N ALA A 733 17.91 31.06 -62.30
CA ALA A 733 16.65 31.32 -61.59
C ALA A 733 16.20 32.78 -61.67
N THR A 734 17.14 33.70 -61.90
CA THR A 734 16.87 35.12 -62.05
C THR A 734 16.53 35.51 -63.49
N LEU A 735 17.19 34.89 -64.46
CA LEU A 735 17.02 35.15 -65.90
C LEU A 735 15.95 34.28 -66.58
N LYS A 736 15.68 33.07 -66.08
CA LYS A 736 14.67 32.14 -66.60
C LYS A 736 13.56 31.95 -65.56
N LYS A 737 12.28 32.02 -65.98
CA LYS A 737 11.13 31.80 -65.09
C LYS A 737 11.10 30.35 -64.58
N VAL A 738 10.93 30.15 -63.27
CA VAL A 738 10.81 28.81 -62.66
C VAL A 738 9.40 28.26 -62.92
N GLN A 739 9.29 27.05 -63.46
CA GLN A 739 8.02 26.40 -63.80
C GLN A 739 7.66 25.30 -62.80
N ILE A 740 6.46 25.38 -62.23
CA ILE A 740 5.89 24.35 -61.36
C ILE A 740 4.79 23.61 -62.10
N SER A 741 4.90 22.29 -62.16
CA SER A 741 3.91 21.42 -62.79
C SER A 741 3.55 20.23 -61.89
N TRP A 742 2.28 19.82 -61.91
CA TRP A 742 1.76 18.72 -61.10
C TRP A 742 0.69 17.92 -61.85
N THR A 743 0.46 16.68 -61.43
CA THR A 743 -0.52 15.76 -62.01
C THR A 743 -1.34 15.04 -60.94
N ALA A 744 -2.53 14.60 -61.30
CA ALA A 744 -3.45 13.83 -60.46
C ALA A 744 -4.16 12.82 -61.35
N VAL A 745 -4.40 11.62 -60.81
CA VAL A 745 -5.12 10.53 -61.51
C VAL A 745 -6.62 10.78 -61.49
N ASP A 746 -7.16 11.19 -60.35
CA ASP A 746 -8.57 11.51 -60.18
C ASP A 746 -8.90 12.95 -60.59
N GLU A 747 -10.16 13.18 -60.96
CA GLU A 747 -10.65 14.52 -61.27
C GLU A 747 -10.70 15.38 -60.00
N VAL A 748 -10.09 16.55 -60.08
CA VAL A 748 -9.86 17.43 -58.93
C VAL A 748 -10.92 18.53 -58.90
N ALA A 749 -11.70 18.60 -57.82
CA ALA A 749 -12.69 19.64 -57.60
C ALA A 749 -12.06 20.94 -57.10
N GLU A 750 -11.11 20.84 -56.18
CA GLU A 750 -10.40 21.97 -55.56
C GLU A 750 -8.89 21.74 -55.61
N SER A 751 -8.10 22.75 -55.97
CA SER A 751 -6.64 22.68 -55.95
C SER A 751 -5.96 24.03 -55.70
N GLN A 752 -4.94 24.03 -54.84
CA GLN A 752 -4.11 25.19 -54.52
C GLN A 752 -2.64 24.79 -54.41
N ILE A 753 -1.78 25.42 -55.21
CA ILE A 753 -0.32 25.30 -55.08
C ILE A 753 0.16 26.26 -54.01
N VAL A 754 0.99 25.77 -53.10
CA VAL A 754 1.69 26.56 -52.08
C VAL A 754 3.17 26.25 -52.17
N VAL A 755 3.98 27.29 -52.36
CA VAL A 755 5.43 27.18 -52.37
C VAL A 755 6.00 27.94 -51.20
N SER A 756 6.85 27.26 -50.45
CA SER A 756 7.46 27.78 -49.24
C SER A 756 8.97 27.72 -49.34
N ARG A 757 9.64 28.78 -48.88
CA ARG A 757 11.08 28.77 -48.64
C ARG A 757 11.34 28.17 -47.27
N VAL A 758 12.29 27.25 -47.20
CA VAL A 758 12.74 26.65 -45.95
C VAL A 758 13.90 27.49 -45.42
N GLU A 759 13.67 28.13 -44.29
CA GLU A 759 14.66 28.97 -43.62
C GLU A 759 15.64 28.12 -42.80
N ALA A 760 16.73 28.73 -42.31
CA ALA A 760 17.81 28.02 -41.61
C ALA A 760 17.34 27.33 -40.31
N ASP A 761 16.30 27.86 -39.66
CA ASP A 761 15.63 27.28 -38.50
C ASP A 761 14.61 26.18 -38.85
N ARG A 762 14.55 25.79 -40.13
CA ARG A 762 13.57 24.86 -40.73
C ARG A 762 12.13 25.37 -40.74
N SER A 763 11.89 26.64 -40.43
CA SER A 763 10.58 27.25 -40.62
C SER A 763 10.26 27.40 -42.12
N ARG A 764 8.97 27.31 -42.44
CA ARG A 764 8.46 27.43 -43.81
C ARG A 764 7.84 28.80 -43.99
N ARG A 765 8.47 29.65 -44.79
CA ARG A 765 7.90 30.92 -45.20
C ARG A 765 7.23 30.75 -46.56
N VAL A 766 5.92 30.93 -46.62
CA VAL A 766 5.20 30.88 -47.89
C VAL A 766 5.64 32.05 -48.77
N VAL A 767 6.16 31.73 -49.95
CA VAL A 767 6.62 32.70 -50.96
C VAL A 767 5.69 32.80 -52.16
N TYR A 768 4.83 31.79 -52.37
CA TYR A 768 3.85 31.79 -53.45
C TYR A 768 2.63 30.94 -53.13
N LYS A 769 1.45 31.40 -53.55
CA LYS A 769 0.19 30.64 -53.52
C LYS A 769 -0.61 30.89 -54.81
N ASN A 770 -1.16 29.83 -55.41
CA ASN A 770 -2.09 29.96 -56.54
C ASN A 770 -3.17 28.86 -56.53
N PRO A 771 -4.47 29.20 -56.45
CA PRO A 771 -5.02 30.54 -56.26
C PRO A 771 -4.58 31.16 -54.92
N THR A 772 -4.54 32.48 -54.84
CA THR A 772 -4.33 33.18 -53.57
C THR A 772 -5.53 32.98 -52.64
N ASP A 773 -5.34 33.18 -51.32
CA ASP A 773 -6.42 32.98 -50.35
C ASP A 773 -7.63 33.89 -50.63
N LYS A 774 -7.40 35.10 -51.18
CA LYS A 774 -8.46 36.02 -51.63
C LYS A 774 -9.18 35.53 -52.88
N GLU A 775 -8.47 35.01 -53.87
CA GLU A 775 -9.09 34.44 -55.09
C GLU A 775 -9.90 33.18 -54.78
N ARG A 776 -9.43 32.36 -53.83
CA ARG A 776 -10.15 31.17 -53.37
C ARG A 776 -11.46 31.54 -52.68
N ALA A 777 -11.44 32.58 -51.85
CA ALA A 777 -12.66 33.16 -51.25
C ALA A 777 -13.61 33.76 -52.30
N ALA A 778 -13.08 34.24 -53.43
CA ALA A 778 -13.86 34.75 -54.56
C ALA A 778 -14.33 33.64 -55.53
N GLY A 779 -14.17 32.35 -55.20
CA GLY A 779 -14.71 31.22 -55.95
C GLY A 779 -13.76 30.57 -56.96
N LYS A 780 -12.50 31.01 -57.07
CA LYS A 780 -11.48 30.32 -57.89
C LYS A 780 -10.94 29.13 -57.09
N LEU A 781 -11.56 27.97 -57.27
CA LEU A 781 -11.26 26.77 -56.49
C LEU A 781 -10.15 25.89 -57.09
N ARG A 782 -9.75 26.11 -58.35
CA ARG A 782 -8.77 25.26 -59.05
C ARG A 782 -7.56 26.05 -59.53
N THR A 783 -6.39 25.44 -59.39
CA THR A 783 -5.12 25.92 -59.94
C THR A 783 -4.82 25.25 -61.29
N LEU A 784 -4.00 25.89 -62.12
CA LEU A 784 -3.53 25.29 -63.38
C LEU A 784 -2.54 24.15 -63.07
N LYS A 785 -2.52 23.11 -63.92
CA LYS A 785 -1.57 21.98 -63.77
C LYS A 785 -0.12 22.39 -64.02
N SER A 786 0.12 23.52 -64.70
CA SER A 786 1.45 24.07 -64.93
C SER A 786 1.41 25.60 -64.81
N ILE A 787 2.32 26.16 -64.02
CA ILE A 787 2.38 27.59 -63.69
C ILE A 787 3.83 28.08 -63.76
N LEU A 788 4.02 29.21 -64.45
CA LEU A 788 5.29 29.96 -64.44
C LEU A 788 5.28 30.94 -63.26
N MET A 789 6.35 30.94 -62.48
CA MET A 789 6.48 31.82 -61.32
C MET A 789 7.10 33.15 -61.73
N GLU A 790 6.38 34.25 -61.48
CA GLU A 790 6.82 35.62 -61.82
C GLU A 790 7.29 36.43 -60.59
N ASN A 791 7.22 35.85 -59.38
CA ASN A 791 7.47 36.58 -58.14
C ASN A 791 8.99 36.86 -57.90
N PRO A 792 9.42 38.12 -57.69
CA PRO A 792 10.81 38.48 -57.40
C PRO A 792 11.39 37.85 -56.11
N ASP A 793 10.57 37.40 -55.16
CA ASP A 793 11.05 36.78 -53.91
C ASP A 793 11.69 35.39 -54.08
N ILE A 794 11.41 34.70 -55.20
CA ILE A 794 11.97 33.37 -55.50
C ILE A 794 13.35 33.45 -56.18
N LYS A 795 13.86 34.66 -56.45
CA LYS A 795 15.19 34.89 -57.04
C LYS A 795 16.33 34.78 -56.00
N ARG A 796 16.01 34.51 -54.73
CA ARG A 796 16.98 34.42 -53.63
C ARG A 796 17.43 32.97 -53.45
N GLY A 797 18.75 32.78 -53.30
CA GLY A 797 19.32 31.47 -52.97
C GLY A 797 18.68 30.86 -51.71
N GLY A 798 18.37 29.57 -51.74
CA GLY A 798 17.68 28.87 -50.64
C GLY A 798 17.04 27.54 -51.05
N ASN A 799 16.47 26.84 -50.06
CA ASN A 799 15.72 25.60 -50.26
C ASN A 799 14.22 25.92 -50.33
N TYR A 800 13.49 25.24 -51.22
CA TYR A 800 12.08 25.46 -51.48
C TYR A 800 11.30 24.14 -51.45
N GLU A 801 10.07 24.20 -50.92
CA GLU A 801 9.10 23.11 -50.88
C GLU A 801 7.80 23.50 -51.59
N VAL A 802 7.21 22.54 -52.31
CA VAL A 802 5.97 22.68 -53.11
C VAL A 802 4.94 21.67 -52.63
N ILE A 803 3.81 22.18 -52.17
CA ILE A 803 2.65 21.39 -51.77
C ILE A 803 1.46 21.83 -52.63
N VAL A 804 0.76 20.86 -53.21
CA VAL A 804 -0.52 21.01 -53.89
C VAL A 804 -1.58 20.44 -52.97
N TYR A 805 -2.37 21.34 -52.38
CA TYR A 805 -3.55 20.96 -51.64
C TYR A 805 -4.67 20.69 -52.63
N ALA A 806 -5.22 19.47 -52.65
CA ALA A 806 -6.21 19.07 -53.65
C ALA A 806 -7.28 18.12 -53.11
N LYS A 807 -8.52 18.26 -53.60
CA LYS A 807 -9.64 17.36 -53.28
C LYS A 807 -10.33 16.85 -54.53
N THR A 808 -10.75 15.59 -54.53
CA THR A 808 -11.56 15.00 -55.61
C THR A 808 -13.00 15.53 -55.59
N VAL A 809 -13.78 15.26 -56.64
CA VAL A 809 -15.23 15.60 -56.72
C VAL A 809 -16.03 15.02 -55.55
N ASP A 810 -15.61 13.86 -55.04
CA ASP A 810 -16.23 13.19 -53.89
C ASP A 810 -15.72 13.70 -52.53
N GLY A 811 -14.96 14.80 -52.51
CA GLY A 811 -14.47 15.46 -51.30
C GLY A 811 -13.24 14.80 -50.67
N ILE A 812 -12.59 13.86 -51.35
CA ILE A 812 -11.46 13.10 -50.81
C ILE A 812 -10.17 13.91 -50.99
N ASP A 813 -9.42 14.10 -49.91
CA ASP A 813 -8.13 14.79 -49.93
C ASP A 813 -7.05 13.95 -50.60
N ILE A 814 -6.52 14.45 -51.71
CA ILE A 814 -5.44 13.85 -52.52
C ILE A 814 -4.16 14.71 -52.48
N SER A 815 -4.01 15.58 -51.49
CA SER A 815 -2.87 16.47 -51.36
C SER A 815 -1.54 15.71 -51.23
N ASN A 816 -0.44 16.25 -51.76
CA ASN A 816 0.89 15.64 -51.67
C ASN A 816 1.63 16.01 -50.37
N THR A 817 0.93 16.04 -49.25
CA THR A 817 1.46 16.51 -47.95
C THR A 817 2.40 15.54 -47.27
N ASP A 818 2.44 14.28 -47.72
CA ASP A 818 3.38 13.29 -47.21
C ASP A 818 4.83 13.68 -47.56
N ASP A 819 5.76 13.55 -46.60
CA ASP A 819 7.15 14.03 -46.74
C ASP A 819 7.87 13.48 -47.99
N LYS A 820 7.52 12.25 -48.40
CA LYS A 820 8.05 11.59 -49.60
C LYS A 820 7.57 12.23 -50.91
N ARG A 821 6.42 12.89 -50.90
CA ARG A 821 5.70 13.43 -52.08
C ARG A 821 5.73 14.96 -52.14
N ILE A 822 6.18 15.65 -51.09
CA ILE A 822 6.42 17.10 -51.11
C ILE A 822 7.49 17.41 -52.17
N GLY A 823 7.18 18.33 -53.10
CA GLY A 823 8.13 18.76 -54.13
C GLY A 823 9.27 19.56 -53.51
N ARG A 824 10.53 19.15 -53.66
CA ARG A 824 11.71 19.86 -53.09
C ARG A 824 12.66 20.32 -54.18
N PHE A 825 13.19 21.53 -54.08
CA PHE A 825 14.26 22.02 -54.96
C PHE A 825 15.11 23.12 -54.29
N ARG A 826 16.31 23.38 -54.82
CA ARG A 826 17.26 24.36 -54.27
C ARG A 826 17.68 25.37 -55.34
N ILE A 827 17.74 26.64 -54.96
CA ILE A 827 18.30 27.72 -55.79
C ILE A 827 19.64 28.15 -55.18
N LEU A 828 20.70 28.21 -55.99
CA LEU A 828 22.02 28.69 -55.57
C LEU A 828 22.05 30.24 -55.45
N PRO A 829 22.89 30.83 -54.58
CA PRO A 829 23.13 32.27 -54.59
C PRO A 829 23.84 32.72 -55.87
N VAL A 830 23.72 34.01 -56.21
CA VAL A 830 24.48 34.64 -57.31
C VAL A 830 25.84 35.07 -56.77
N GLU A 831 26.93 34.49 -57.28
CA GLU A 831 28.31 34.84 -56.89
C GLU A 831 28.74 36.19 -57.50
N PRO A 832 29.64 36.99 -56.88
CA PRO A 832 30.12 38.25 -57.46
C PRO A 832 31.05 38.04 -58.67
N LEU A 833 31.19 39.05 -59.53
CA LEU A 833 32.16 39.01 -60.65
C LEU A 833 33.61 39.11 -60.14
N PRO A 834 34.59 38.52 -60.85
CA PRO A 834 36.00 38.64 -60.49
C PRO A 834 36.49 40.10 -60.64
N ALA A 835 37.57 40.43 -59.93
CA ALA A 835 38.19 41.76 -59.99
C ALA A 835 38.81 42.05 -61.37
N ALA A 836 38.82 43.32 -61.78
CA ALA A 836 39.52 43.75 -63.00
C ALA A 836 41.04 43.64 -62.83
N GLU A 837 41.73 43.15 -63.86
CA GLU A 837 43.17 42.91 -63.87
C GLU A 837 43.91 43.93 -64.76
N ASN A 838 45.24 44.06 -64.58
CA ASN A 838 46.14 44.94 -65.35
C ASN A 838 45.71 46.42 -65.41
N LEU A 839 45.48 47.06 -64.25
CA LEU A 839 45.15 48.47 -64.19
C LEU A 839 46.32 49.35 -64.65
N GLY A 840 46.25 49.85 -65.89
CA GLY A 840 47.23 50.73 -66.53
C GLY A 840 46.87 52.21 -66.40
N VAL A 841 47.90 53.07 -66.26
CA VAL A 841 47.73 54.54 -66.27
C VAL A 841 48.76 55.22 -67.17
N HIS A 842 48.29 56.03 -68.11
CA HIS A 842 49.11 56.65 -69.14
C HIS A 842 48.79 58.15 -69.35
N PRO A 843 49.73 59.06 -69.05
CA PRO A 843 50.99 58.81 -68.32
C PRO A 843 50.74 58.61 -66.82
N ASN A 844 51.61 57.85 -66.16
CA ASN A 844 51.58 57.66 -64.71
C ASN A 844 51.95 58.95 -63.93
N VAL A 845 52.71 59.85 -64.56
CA VAL A 845 52.99 61.21 -64.06
C VAL A 845 52.60 62.23 -65.12
N PHE A 846 51.59 63.05 -64.82
CA PHE A 846 51.07 64.09 -65.69
C PHE A 846 51.53 65.47 -65.20
N GLY A 847 52.73 65.89 -65.63
CA GLY A 847 53.37 67.13 -65.17
C GLY A 847 53.98 67.98 -66.28
N LEU A 848 54.66 69.08 -65.91
CA LEU A 848 55.27 70.04 -66.85
C LEU A 848 56.18 69.38 -67.90
N GLU A 849 57.02 68.41 -67.52
CA GLU A 849 57.91 67.70 -68.46
C GLU A 849 57.14 66.92 -69.53
N TYR A 850 56.05 66.25 -69.13
CA TYR A 850 55.17 65.56 -70.07
C TYR A 850 54.47 66.57 -71.01
N LEU A 851 54.09 67.74 -70.50
CA LEU A 851 53.36 68.77 -71.25
C LEU A 851 54.25 69.65 -72.15
N LYS A 852 55.57 69.70 -71.93
CA LYS A 852 56.53 70.46 -72.76
C LYS A 852 56.57 69.97 -74.21
N ASN A 853 56.41 68.65 -74.42
CA ASN A 853 56.30 68.11 -75.77
C ASN A 853 54.91 68.40 -76.32
N ARG A 854 54.81 69.31 -77.31
CA ARG A 854 53.53 69.72 -77.91
C ARG A 854 52.75 68.56 -78.57
N ASN A 855 53.42 67.46 -78.89
CA ASN A 855 52.79 66.28 -79.50
C ASN A 855 52.18 65.33 -78.45
N ASN A 856 52.44 65.53 -77.16
CA ASN A 856 51.86 64.69 -76.11
C ASN A 856 50.38 65.03 -75.89
N PRO A 857 49.51 64.02 -75.76
CA PRO A 857 48.08 64.25 -75.54
C PRO A 857 47.84 64.80 -74.13
N ARG A 858 47.01 65.84 -74.01
CA ARG A 858 46.68 66.46 -72.71
C ARG A 858 45.55 65.70 -72.02
N LYS A 859 45.72 64.40 -71.80
CA LYS A 859 44.76 63.51 -71.14
C LYS A 859 45.49 62.40 -70.39
N ILE A 860 44.89 61.91 -69.30
CA ILE A 860 45.32 60.71 -68.57
C ILE A 860 44.36 59.59 -68.96
N ARG A 861 44.88 58.51 -69.51
CA ARG A 861 44.10 57.30 -69.82
C ARG A 861 44.31 56.27 -68.71
N LEU A 862 43.20 55.80 -68.17
CA LEU A 862 43.09 54.66 -67.27
C LEU A 862 42.59 53.48 -68.09
N ASP A 863 43.20 52.30 -68.01
CA ASP A 863 42.75 51.11 -68.72
C ASP A 863 42.89 49.84 -67.87
N TRP A 864 42.06 48.84 -68.16
CA TRP A 864 42.01 47.56 -67.46
C TRP A 864 41.61 46.43 -68.43
N ASN A 865 41.82 45.18 -68.02
CA ASN A 865 41.34 44.02 -68.78
C ASN A 865 39.81 43.89 -68.69
N ALA A 866 39.17 43.40 -69.75
CA ALA A 866 37.75 43.07 -69.72
C ALA A 866 37.48 41.97 -68.69
N VAL A 867 36.50 42.18 -67.81
CA VAL A 867 35.96 41.15 -66.91
C VAL A 867 34.83 40.41 -67.64
N GLU A 868 34.91 39.07 -67.65
CA GLU A 868 33.93 38.22 -68.32
C GLU A 868 32.52 38.42 -67.74
N ASN A 869 31.52 38.60 -68.61
CA ASN A 869 30.12 38.90 -68.28
C ASN A 869 29.83 40.28 -67.63
N ALA A 870 30.83 41.15 -67.46
CA ALA A 870 30.59 42.53 -67.06
C ALA A 870 30.02 43.34 -68.25
N THR A 871 28.99 44.14 -67.98
CA THR A 871 28.40 45.07 -68.96
C THR A 871 28.98 46.48 -68.79
N ASP A 872 29.23 46.85 -67.53
CA ASP A 872 29.61 48.18 -67.12
C ASP A 872 30.78 48.14 -66.13
N TYR A 873 31.50 49.25 -66.05
CA TYR A 873 32.54 49.45 -65.05
C TYR A 873 32.30 50.75 -64.29
N VAL A 874 32.34 50.68 -62.96
CA VAL A 874 32.29 51.85 -62.09
C VAL A 874 33.72 52.23 -61.71
N ILE A 875 34.13 53.44 -62.06
CA ILE A 875 35.47 53.97 -61.81
C ILE A 875 35.39 54.99 -60.68
N LEU A 876 36.24 54.83 -59.69
CA LEU A 876 36.34 55.70 -58.53
C LEU A 876 37.76 56.25 -58.45
N VAL A 877 37.96 57.57 -58.52
CA VAL A 877 39.26 58.22 -58.27
C VAL A 877 39.18 58.97 -56.95
N LYS A 878 40.20 58.82 -56.10
CA LYS A 878 40.30 59.41 -54.78
C LYS A 878 41.62 60.15 -54.61
N ASP A 879 41.61 61.24 -53.84
CA ASP A 879 42.82 61.98 -53.48
C ASP A 879 43.69 61.21 -52.47
N ALA A 880 44.86 61.74 -52.13
CA ALA A 880 45.77 61.15 -51.14
C ALA A 880 45.17 61.01 -49.72
N ARG A 881 44.04 61.68 -49.43
CA ARG A 881 43.29 61.55 -48.16
C ARG A 881 42.13 60.56 -48.27
N GLY A 882 41.97 59.89 -49.40
CA GLY A 882 40.90 58.93 -49.68
C GLY A 882 39.55 59.55 -50.03
N ARG A 883 39.49 60.88 -50.24
CA ARG A 883 38.25 61.56 -50.61
C ARG A 883 37.94 61.30 -52.08
N LEU A 884 36.70 60.94 -52.40
CA LEU A 884 36.26 60.67 -53.77
C LEU A 884 36.28 61.96 -54.58
N VAL A 885 37.11 61.99 -55.61
CA VAL A 885 37.30 63.14 -56.53
C VAL A 885 36.56 62.88 -57.84
N LEU A 886 36.46 61.62 -58.27
CA LEU A 886 35.69 61.21 -59.44
C LEU A 886 34.94 59.92 -59.15
N LYS A 887 33.65 59.87 -59.47
CA LYS A 887 32.92 58.62 -59.70
C LYS A 887 32.27 58.71 -61.05
N THR A 888 32.54 57.76 -61.92
CA THR A 888 31.92 57.67 -63.24
C THR A 888 31.63 56.21 -63.56
N GLU A 889 30.60 56.01 -64.36
CA GLU A 889 30.29 54.69 -64.91
C GLU A 889 30.71 54.70 -66.38
N VAL A 890 31.23 53.57 -66.84
CA VAL A 890 31.74 53.39 -68.19
C VAL A 890 31.13 52.11 -68.74
N GLU A 891 30.19 52.28 -69.66
CA GLU A 891 29.51 51.21 -70.35
C GLU A 891 30.40 50.67 -71.49
N GLY A 892 30.60 49.35 -71.52
CA GLY A 892 31.21 48.62 -72.64
C GLY A 892 32.64 49.02 -73.04
N LYS A 893 33.34 49.83 -72.24
CA LYS A 893 34.73 50.25 -72.51
C LYS A 893 35.62 49.88 -71.34
N ASN A 894 36.80 49.36 -71.63
CA ASN A 894 37.79 48.97 -70.62
C ASN A 894 38.88 50.04 -70.45
N SER A 895 38.54 51.28 -70.78
CA SER A 895 39.41 52.42 -70.57
C SER A 895 38.60 53.68 -70.40
N TYR A 896 39.11 54.58 -69.59
CA TYR A 896 38.53 55.89 -69.34
C TYR A 896 39.59 56.97 -69.47
N GLU A 897 39.23 58.06 -70.15
CA GLU A 897 40.16 59.16 -70.41
C GLU A 897 39.76 60.41 -69.64
N ILE A 898 40.63 60.85 -68.74
CA ILE A 898 40.54 62.15 -68.06
C ILE A 898 41.17 63.20 -68.98
N ASN A 899 40.36 63.95 -69.71
CA ASN A 899 40.84 64.94 -70.70
C ASN A 899 41.03 66.33 -70.08
N TRP A 900 42.26 66.86 -70.16
CA TRP A 900 42.65 68.13 -69.55
C TRP A 900 42.20 69.39 -70.31
N LEU A 901 41.84 69.28 -71.60
CA LEU A 901 41.41 70.42 -72.44
C LEU A 901 39.92 70.74 -72.31
N ASN A 902 39.11 69.75 -71.97
CA ASN A 902 37.69 69.96 -71.65
C ASN A 902 37.52 70.63 -70.27
N LEU A 903 38.61 70.81 -69.51
CA LEU A 903 38.63 71.39 -68.16
C LEU A 903 38.44 72.92 -68.10
N VAL A 904 38.65 73.69 -69.18
CA VAL A 904 38.54 75.17 -69.13
C VAL A 904 37.10 75.68 -69.36
N ARG A 905 36.15 74.81 -69.75
CA ARG A 905 34.75 75.23 -70.06
C ARG A 905 33.68 74.78 -69.07
N ALA A 906 34.02 74.09 -67.99
CA ALA A 906 33.07 73.68 -66.95
C ALA A 906 33.29 74.53 -65.69
N HIS A 907 32.82 75.78 -65.70
CA HIS A 907 32.84 76.67 -64.53
C HIS A 907 31.44 76.98 -63.99
N GLN A 908 30.47 76.09 -64.20
CA GLN A 908 29.13 76.18 -63.62
C GLN A 908 28.57 74.77 -63.35
N GLY A 909 28.74 74.26 -62.12
CA GLY A 909 27.96 73.12 -61.60
C GLY A 909 28.76 72.05 -60.82
N SER A 910 28.65 72.09 -59.49
CA SER A 910 28.81 71.01 -58.47
C SER A 910 29.91 69.92 -58.58
N PHE A 911 30.94 70.10 -59.41
CA PHE A 911 32.18 69.33 -59.37
C PHE A 911 33.34 70.32 -59.42
N SER A 912 34.01 70.54 -58.28
CA SER A 912 35.22 71.38 -58.26
C SER A 912 36.42 70.52 -58.65
N MET A 913 36.53 70.19 -59.94
CA MET A 913 37.70 69.49 -60.51
C MET A 913 38.98 70.35 -60.49
N SER A 914 38.95 71.50 -59.80
CA SER A 914 40.10 72.26 -59.32
C SER A 914 40.96 71.50 -58.30
N GLU A 915 40.52 70.32 -57.84
CA GLU A 915 41.25 69.48 -56.88
C GLU A 915 42.21 68.47 -57.54
N LEU A 916 42.15 68.29 -58.86
CA LEU A 916 43.07 67.43 -59.61
C LEU A 916 44.42 68.13 -59.93
N TYR A 917 44.76 69.21 -59.23
CA TYR A 917 46.01 69.93 -59.43
C TYR A 917 47.02 69.56 -58.34
N ASN A 918 48.17 69.05 -58.78
CA ASN A 918 49.35 68.84 -57.94
C ASN A 918 49.14 67.86 -56.76
N GLY A 919 49.20 66.54 -57.02
CA GLY A 919 49.06 65.49 -56.00
C GLY A 919 49.05 64.05 -56.54
N THR A 920 49.06 63.07 -55.63
CA THR A 920 48.93 61.63 -55.92
C THR A 920 47.48 61.20 -55.73
N PHE A 921 46.94 60.47 -56.71
CA PHE A 921 45.56 59.98 -56.73
C PHE A 921 45.53 58.46 -56.83
N SER A 922 44.61 57.83 -56.10
CA SER A 922 44.28 56.42 -56.25
C SER A 922 43.02 56.27 -57.10
N TRP A 923 42.93 55.23 -57.91
CA TRP A 923 41.73 54.93 -58.68
C TRP A 923 41.42 53.44 -58.63
N SER A 924 40.14 53.11 -58.70
CA SER A 924 39.65 51.74 -58.64
C SER A 924 38.57 51.48 -59.68
N VAL A 925 38.43 50.21 -60.07
CA VAL A 925 37.42 49.76 -61.03
C VAL A 925 36.62 48.61 -60.42
N GLU A 926 35.30 48.74 -60.45
CA GLU A 926 34.35 47.69 -60.11
C GLU A 926 33.62 47.23 -61.38
N ALA A 927 33.73 45.95 -61.73
CA ALA A 927 32.98 45.37 -62.84
C ALA A 927 31.54 45.08 -62.42
N VAL A 928 30.55 45.44 -63.22
CA VAL A 928 29.14 45.23 -62.89
C VAL A 928 28.45 44.58 -64.08
N ARG A 929 27.62 43.55 -63.81
CA ARG A 929 26.68 43.00 -64.79
C ARG A 929 25.30 43.57 -64.51
N ARG A 930 24.82 44.41 -65.42
CA ARG A 930 23.45 44.88 -65.45
C ARG A 930 22.64 44.06 -66.45
N VAL A 931 21.36 43.88 -66.17
CA VAL A 931 20.42 43.19 -67.06
C VAL A 931 19.09 43.94 -67.09
N ASP A 932 18.50 43.96 -68.27
CA ASP A 932 17.13 44.39 -68.53
C ASP A 932 16.14 43.34 -67.97
N LEU A 933 15.40 43.69 -66.91
CA LEU A 933 14.46 42.79 -66.23
C LEU A 933 13.00 43.06 -66.61
N ASP A 934 12.70 44.26 -67.10
CA ASP A 934 11.38 44.74 -67.51
C ASP A 934 11.17 44.72 -69.03
N GLY A 935 12.22 44.42 -69.79
CA GLY A 935 12.20 44.17 -71.23
C GLY A 935 12.16 45.45 -72.06
N ASP A 936 12.63 46.57 -71.52
CA ASP A 936 12.59 47.88 -72.17
C ASP A 936 13.78 48.12 -73.13
N GLY A 937 14.76 47.22 -73.13
CA GLY A 937 15.96 47.26 -73.94
C GLY A 937 17.16 47.91 -73.25
N GLU A 938 17.03 48.42 -72.02
CA GLU A 938 18.12 49.04 -71.27
C GLU A 938 18.54 48.19 -70.06
N ASN A 939 19.85 47.95 -69.93
CA ASN A 939 20.38 47.18 -68.81
C ASN A 939 20.50 48.07 -67.56
N GLU A 940 19.39 48.32 -66.87
CA GLU A 940 19.39 49.23 -65.72
C GLU A 940 19.69 48.53 -64.38
N THR A 941 19.20 47.30 -64.20
CA THR A 941 19.26 46.61 -62.90
C THR A 941 20.57 45.85 -62.70
N VAL A 942 21.27 46.12 -61.59
CA VAL A 942 22.47 45.36 -61.21
C VAL A 942 22.10 43.93 -60.82
N LEU A 943 22.48 42.97 -61.65
CA LEU A 943 22.32 41.54 -61.39
C LEU A 943 23.47 40.98 -60.55
N GLN A 944 24.69 41.41 -60.86
CA GLN A 944 25.91 40.85 -60.28
C GLN A 944 26.97 41.97 -60.11
N PRO A 945 27.26 42.42 -58.88
CA PRO A 945 28.38 43.31 -58.62
C PRO A 945 29.70 42.55 -58.65
N GLY A 946 30.80 43.25 -58.92
CA GLY A 946 32.14 42.68 -59.01
C GLY A 946 33.04 43.09 -57.85
N SER A 947 34.19 42.45 -57.78
CA SER A 947 35.22 42.77 -56.78
C SER A 947 36.04 43.99 -57.22
N VAL A 948 36.47 44.84 -56.27
CA VAL A 948 37.17 46.11 -56.55
C VAL A 948 38.70 45.96 -56.40
N VAL A 949 39.47 46.57 -57.31
CA VAL A 949 40.94 46.66 -57.25
C VAL A 949 41.42 48.09 -57.52
N ASP A 950 42.49 48.51 -56.82
CA ASP A 950 43.01 49.89 -56.81
C ASP A 950 44.38 50.01 -57.54
N SER A 951 44.64 51.17 -58.16
CA SER A 951 45.93 51.60 -58.75
C SER A 951 46.13 53.13 -58.51
N SER A 952 47.24 53.73 -58.92
CA SER A 952 47.54 55.16 -58.61
C SER A 952 48.30 55.90 -59.71
N PHE A 953 48.17 57.23 -59.73
CA PHE A 953 48.91 58.14 -60.63
C PHE A 953 49.17 59.51 -59.98
N VAL A 954 50.09 60.29 -60.55
CA VAL A 954 50.52 61.60 -60.03
C VAL A 954 50.26 62.71 -61.05
N VAL A 955 49.78 63.87 -60.59
CA VAL A 955 49.59 65.08 -61.42
C VAL A 955 50.43 66.22 -60.85
N GLU A 956 51.19 66.94 -61.68
CA GLU A 956 52.12 68.01 -61.27
C GLU A 956 51.99 69.26 -62.17
N ILE A 957 50.86 69.95 -62.09
CA ILE A 957 50.58 71.17 -62.88
C ILE A 957 50.53 72.38 -61.96
N PRO A 958 51.34 73.43 -62.21
CA PRO A 958 51.29 74.68 -61.43
C PRO A 958 50.00 75.46 -61.69
N ASP A 959 49.45 76.06 -60.64
CA ASP A 959 48.28 76.94 -60.72
C ASP A 959 48.67 78.31 -61.34
N VAL A 960 47.94 78.82 -62.34
CA VAL A 960 48.31 80.04 -63.10
C VAL A 960 47.27 81.14 -62.89
N ASN A 961 47.62 82.18 -62.14
CA ASN A 961 46.80 83.39 -61.97
C ASN A 961 46.99 84.39 -63.15
N PRO A 962 45.93 85.01 -63.70
CA PRO A 962 46.02 85.86 -64.90
C PRO A 962 46.56 87.28 -64.64
N VAL A 963 47.39 87.80 -65.56
CA VAL A 963 48.01 89.15 -65.52
C VAL A 963 47.19 90.16 -66.35
N SER A 964 46.94 91.37 -65.82
CA SER A 964 46.18 92.45 -66.49
C SER A 964 47.01 93.27 -67.48
N GLY A 965 46.52 93.49 -68.71
CA GLY A 965 47.12 94.40 -69.71
C GLY A 965 46.17 95.54 -70.11
N LYS A 966 46.65 96.79 -70.03
CA LYS A 966 46.00 98.04 -70.51
C LYS A 966 45.90 98.08 -72.04
N GLY A 967 44.84 98.70 -72.56
CA GLY A 967 44.40 98.59 -73.95
C GLY A 967 45.15 99.40 -75.02
N ALA A 968 44.78 99.13 -76.27
CA ALA A 968 44.99 99.99 -77.43
C ALA A 968 43.84 99.81 -78.45
N ARG A 969 43.43 100.94 -79.04
CA ARG A 969 42.29 101.13 -79.96
C ARG A 969 42.45 100.41 -81.30
N ASN A 970 41.33 99.93 -81.83
CA ASN A 970 41.14 99.48 -83.21
C ASN A 970 41.14 100.67 -84.19
N PRO A 971 41.98 100.70 -85.27
CA PRO A 971 42.00 101.78 -86.27
C PRO A 971 41.05 101.62 -87.48
N TYR A 972 40.22 100.58 -87.59
CA TYR A 972 39.23 100.49 -88.68
C TYR A 972 37.92 99.87 -88.17
N GLY A 973 36.79 100.58 -88.30
CA GLY A 973 35.41 100.06 -88.07
C GLY A 973 35.10 98.89 -89.02
N ASN A 974 34.14 97.99 -88.77
CA ASN A 974 32.85 98.02 -88.09
C ASN A 974 32.68 96.79 -87.18
#